data_AF-R7TKI4-F1
#
_entry.id   AF-R7TKI4-F1
#
_cell.length_a   1.000
_cell.length_b   1.000
_cell.length_c   1.000
_cell.angle_alpha   90.00
_cell.angle_beta   90.00
_cell.angle_gamma   90.00
#
_symmetry.space_group_name_H-M   'P 1'
#
loop_
_entity.id
_entity.type
_entity.pdbx_description
1 polymer ?
#
loop_
_entity_poly.entity_id
_entity_poly.type
_entity_poly.pdbx_seq_one_letter_code
_entity_poly.pdbx_strand_id
1 'polypeptide(L)'
;MARAGYPVVVFEKERDAGGIIRNVLPSFRISAEVIQQDIDFVQSHGVQFEFGCDPKLDVLDLKHSGFDYVFLGIGAEKGNKMPFLEDKKQGDRSRLLASLQFLRQFNEAPETISLGKRVVVVGGGNTAMDSARAALKVPGVEEVRVFYRRTEDEMPADREEYGNAVKDGAHFQFLTNPESMTEDGMLTCRIMTLCEPDASGRRRPVATEETCTLPVDTIITAIGEQADSELLNKMGIPLGTDGWAAVDRHTKETGVSNVFLIGDAHTGPSTVVRCIDEARRATDTAIARNQALVHQNTEVPAADEKVIRARRGLIPMSSVPADDAEAFARQEGERCLECNHICNKCVDVCPNRANVAVEIPGFKEKYQILHLDAYCNECGNCAQFCNWESKPYKEKFTVFSLMEDFENSTNSGFFVQEDNVWLRKGREVVTPESLNEYGKLSPVQSALIDAGVIQSGYNDPALALLITDLLKRNPNPSKADITDVMSSIFLRESAYQQVYDAVDIARQRIVDPEFIASSVPSFVGDNREVGKPGGKVDAAQSIKAEPCFVEDFVAPDACVLKMLRSPHAHAYIASIDTSDAEAMPGVIAVFDHRNCPDVYYTPGGQTAPEPSPLDRRMFGEKVRHYGDRVAAVVAETEEQAEAALKTIKVDYDVLKPVLSITEAMAEDAPIVHNGVISYSVGAPDDLEEQNKTSDLRDGKIHFNFPFG
;
A
#
# COMPACT_ATOMS: atom_id res chain seq x y z
N MET A 1 5.91 1.37 14.28
CA MET A 1 5.88 2.25 15.47
C MET A 1 6.57 3.59 15.20
N ALA A 2 7.89 3.68 14.98
CA ALA A 2 8.58 4.97 14.79
C ALA A 2 8.04 5.84 13.65
N ARG A 3 7.74 5.25 12.47
CA ARG A 3 7.08 5.97 11.36
C ARG A 3 5.70 6.54 11.70
N ALA A 4 5.07 6.01 12.76
CA ALA A 4 3.82 6.51 13.31
C ALA A 4 4.05 7.40 14.56
N GLY A 5 5.24 7.96 14.73
CA GLY A 5 5.52 9.01 15.72
C GLY A 5 5.81 8.54 17.15
N TYR A 6 5.90 7.23 17.41
CA TYR A 6 6.20 6.72 18.75
C TYR A 6 7.70 6.84 19.08
N PRO A 7 8.07 7.24 20.31
CA PRO A 7 9.41 6.98 20.81
C PRO A 7 9.58 5.46 20.95
N VAL A 8 10.57 4.90 20.26
CA VAL A 8 10.83 3.46 20.25
C VAL A 8 12.22 3.21 20.79
N VAL A 9 12.29 2.31 21.77
CA VAL A 9 13.54 1.74 22.27
C VAL A 9 13.53 0.25 21.97
N VAL A 10 14.60 -0.25 21.34
CA VAL A 10 14.84 -1.67 21.11
C VAL A 10 15.87 -2.14 22.11
N PHE A 11 15.46 -3.02 23.01
CA PHE A 11 16.34 -3.72 23.95
C PHE A 11 16.88 -4.97 23.27
N GLU A 12 18.20 -5.03 23.09
CA GLU A 12 18.91 -6.12 22.43
C GLU A 12 19.93 -6.70 23.40
N LYS A 13 19.92 -8.02 23.57
CA LYS A 13 20.83 -8.72 24.48
C LYS A 13 22.26 -8.76 23.92
N GLU A 14 22.38 -8.74 22.60
CA GLU A 14 23.66 -8.79 21.90
C GLU A 14 24.31 -7.39 21.84
N ARG A 15 25.54 -7.33 21.36
CA ARG A 15 26.30 -6.06 21.19
C ARG A 15 25.83 -5.22 19.99
N ASP A 16 25.02 -5.80 19.10
CA ASP A 16 24.59 -5.21 17.83
C ASP A 16 23.17 -5.68 17.45
N ALA A 17 22.50 -4.90 16.60
CA ALA A 17 21.16 -5.18 16.10
C ALA A 17 21.21 -6.09 14.86
N GLY A 18 20.07 -6.71 14.51
CA GLY A 18 19.92 -7.53 13.31
C GLY A 18 19.78 -9.04 13.59
N GLY A 19 19.89 -9.45 14.86
CA GLY A 19 19.57 -10.80 15.32
C GLY A 19 20.22 -11.91 14.49
N ILE A 20 19.45 -12.95 14.17
CA ILE A 20 19.91 -14.10 13.37
C ILE A 20 20.48 -13.67 12.01
N ILE A 21 19.93 -12.65 11.37
CA ILE A 21 20.34 -12.25 10.01
C ILE A 21 21.78 -11.71 10.03
N ARG A 22 22.16 -10.95 11.07
CA ARG A 22 23.51 -10.43 11.22
C ARG A 22 24.47 -11.45 11.82
N ASN A 23 24.03 -12.09 12.90
CA ASN A 23 24.92 -12.82 13.78
C ASN A 23 25.01 -14.30 13.45
N VAL A 24 24.12 -14.84 12.63
CA VAL A 24 24.05 -16.28 12.33
C VAL A 24 23.97 -16.57 10.83
N LEU A 25 23.25 -15.77 10.04
CA LEU A 25 23.18 -16.00 8.60
C LEU A 25 24.57 -15.73 7.99
N PRO A 26 25.13 -16.65 7.19
CA PRO A 26 26.48 -16.47 6.68
C PRO A 26 26.64 -15.23 5.81
N SER A 27 27.78 -14.55 5.92
CA SER A 27 28.08 -13.32 5.17
C SER A 27 28.04 -13.46 3.63
N PHE A 28 28.14 -14.70 3.12
CA PHE A 28 28.01 -15.00 1.70
C PHE A 28 26.56 -15.08 1.20
N ARG A 29 25.56 -15.12 2.11
CA ARG A 29 24.13 -15.03 1.78
C ARG A 29 23.66 -13.59 1.75
N ILE A 30 24.10 -12.81 2.73
CA ILE A 30 23.82 -11.39 2.84
C ILE A 30 25.01 -10.72 3.51
N SER A 31 25.44 -9.58 2.97
CA SER A 31 26.56 -8.85 3.54
C SER A 31 26.12 -8.13 4.80
N ALA A 32 27.03 -8.01 5.78
CA ALA A 32 26.80 -7.22 6.98
C ALA A 32 26.50 -5.76 6.64
N GLU A 33 27.03 -5.25 5.53
CA GLU A 33 26.79 -3.89 5.03
C GLU A 33 25.32 -3.67 4.64
N VAL A 34 24.69 -4.63 3.95
CA VAL A 34 23.26 -4.52 3.59
C VAL A 34 22.38 -4.53 4.83
N ILE A 35 22.69 -5.39 5.81
CA ILE A 35 21.95 -5.41 7.09
C ILE A 35 22.18 -4.11 7.86
N GLN A 36 23.41 -3.59 7.84
CA GLN A 36 23.73 -2.32 8.48
C GLN A 36 22.96 -1.17 7.82
N GLN A 37 22.79 -1.16 6.49
CA GLN A 37 21.94 -0.18 5.81
C GLN A 37 20.49 -0.23 6.31
N ASP A 38 19.92 -1.42 6.52
CA ASP A 38 18.57 -1.55 7.08
C ASP A 38 18.50 -1.08 8.54
N ILE A 39 19.52 -1.38 9.36
CA ILE A 39 19.60 -0.91 10.75
C ILE A 39 19.77 0.60 10.80
N ASP A 40 20.65 1.17 9.98
CA ASP A 40 20.88 2.61 9.86
C ASP A 40 19.60 3.31 9.40
N PHE A 41 18.87 2.71 8.46
CA PHE A 41 17.54 3.17 8.06
C PHE A 41 16.56 3.16 9.23
N VAL A 42 16.52 2.10 10.06
CA VAL A 42 15.66 2.07 11.25
C VAL A 42 16.08 3.13 12.29
N GLN A 43 17.39 3.29 12.53
CA GLN A 43 17.94 4.32 13.41
C GLN A 43 17.64 5.73 12.91
N SER A 44 17.72 5.98 11.60
CA SER A 44 17.42 7.28 10.99
C SER A 44 15.97 7.70 11.19
N HIS A 45 15.07 6.76 11.51
CA HIS A 45 13.68 7.03 11.88
C HIS A 45 13.49 7.30 13.39
N GLY A 46 14.58 7.48 14.16
CA GLY A 46 14.55 7.86 15.56
C GLY A 46 14.42 6.71 16.56
N VAL A 47 14.63 5.46 16.10
CA VAL A 47 14.63 4.29 16.99
C VAL A 47 15.93 4.24 17.80
N GLN A 48 15.81 4.17 19.11
CA GLN A 48 16.95 3.99 20.03
C GLN A 48 17.23 2.51 20.25
N PHE A 49 18.51 2.16 20.38
CA PHE A 49 18.93 0.79 20.67
C PHE A 49 19.68 0.75 22.00
N GLU A 50 19.28 -0.16 22.88
CA GLU A 50 19.98 -0.48 24.12
C GLU A 50 20.56 -1.89 24.00
N PHE A 51 21.85 -1.97 23.74
CA PHE A 51 22.59 -3.22 23.57
C PHE A 51 23.09 -3.78 24.90
N GLY A 52 23.21 -5.10 25.00
CA GLY A 52 23.66 -5.78 26.21
C GLY A 52 22.63 -5.76 27.35
N CYS A 53 21.33 -5.65 27.04
CA CYS A 53 20.28 -5.67 28.05
C CYS A 53 20.20 -7.04 28.75
N ASP A 54 19.65 -7.10 29.97
CA ASP A 54 19.42 -8.37 30.66
C ASP A 54 18.45 -9.25 29.84
N PRO A 55 18.85 -10.47 29.42
CA PRO A 55 17.96 -11.39 28.71
C PRO A 55 16.70 -11.80 29.49
N LYS A 56 16.64 -11.51 30.79
CA LYS A 56 15.52 -11.81 31.69
C LYS A 56 14.68 -10.56 32.01
N LEU A 57 14.81 -9.50 31.22
CA LEU A 57 14.04 -8.28 31.39
C LEU A 57 12.53 -8.60 31.45
N ASP A 58 11.91 -8.28 32.59
CA ASP A 58 10.50 -8.55 32.83
C ASP A 58 9.64 -7.50 32.10
N VAL A 59 8.60 -7.96 31.42
CA VAL A 59 7.65 -7.10 30.72
C VAL A 59 6.93 -6.14 31.66
N LEU A 60 6.68 -6.55 32.91
CA LEU A 60 6.10 -5.70 33.95
C LEU A 60 7.08 -4.60 34.39
N ASP A 61 8.38 -4.89 34.46
CA ASP A 61 9.39 -3.88 34.81
C ASP A 61 9.50 -2.81 33.72
N LEU A 62 9.42 -3.21 32.45
CA LEU A 62 9.33 -2.26 31.32
C LEU A 62 8.09 -1.38 31.43
N LYS A 63 6.93 -1.96 31.76
CA LYS A 63 5.72 -1.17 31.98
C LYS A 63 5.83 -0.20 33.15
N HIS A 64 6.39 -0.66 34.27
CA HIS A 64 6.64 0.21 35.42
C HIS A 64 7.65 1.32 35.12
N SER A 65 8.56 1.09 34.17
CA SER A 65 9.52 2.08 33.67
C SER A 65 8.92 3.07 32.67
N GLY A 66 7.61 2.97 32.36
CA GLY A 66 6.88 3.93 31.54
C GLY A 66 6.68 3.52 30.08
N PHE A 67 6.93 2.26 29.71
CA PHE A 67 6.63 1.77 28.35
C PHE A 67 5.17 1.31 28.22
N ASP A 68 4.41 1.98 27.36
CA ASP A 68 2.99 1.70 27.13
C ASP A 68 2.74 0.41 26.32
N TYR A 69 3.62 0.14 25.35
CA TYR A 69 3.55 -1.01 24.45
C TYR A 69 4.86 -1.78 24.46
N VAL A 70 4.77 -3.10 24.61
CA VAL A 70 5.94 -3.98 24.61
C VAL A 70 5.78 -5.03 23.51
N PHE A 71 6.76 -5.13 22.62
CA PHE A 71 6.80 -6.12 21.54
C PHE A 71 7.95 -7.08 21.80
N LEU A 72 7.64 -8.36 22.00
CA LEU A 72 8.63 -9.40 22.25
C LEU A 72 8.94 -10.11 20.92
N GLY A 73 10.13 -9.80 20.38
CA GLY A 73 10.68 -10.40 19.17
C GLY A 73 11.98 -11.17 19.43
N ILE A 74 12.07 -11.90 20.54
CA ILE A 74 13.30 -12.56 21.01
C ILE A 74 13.73 -13.80 20.22
N GLY A 75 12.97 -14.16 19.19
CA GLY A 75 13.25 -15.30 18.31
C GLY A 75 12.98 -16.68 18.94
N ALA A 76 13.42 -17.72 18.23
CA ALA A 76 13.35 -19.12 18.64
C ALA A 76 14.76 -19.72 18.62
N GLU A 77 15.47 -19.68 19.74
CA GLU A 77 16.86 -20.13 19.86
C GLU A 77 17.00 -21.46 20.64
N LYS A 78 15.88 -22.03 21.10
CA LYS A 78 15.91 -23.29 21.85
C LYS A 78 15.99 -24.46 20.87
N GLY A 79 17.20 -24.94 20.63
CA GLY A 79 17.45 -26.05 19.71
C GLY A 79 16.77 -27.34 20.11
N ASN A 80 16.22 -28.04 19.10
CA ASN A 80 15.75 -29.40 19.28
C ASN A 80 16.93 -30.31 19.67
N LYS A 81 16.65 -31.22 20.59
CA LYS A 81 17.63 -32.17 21.13
C LYS A 81 17.52 -33.51 20.39
N MET A 82 18.67 -34.13 20.11
CA MET A 82 18.74 -35.47 19.54
C MET A 82 18.90 -36.51 20.66
N PRO A 83 17.97 -37.46 20.83
CA PRO A 83 17.94 -38.33 22.01
C PRO A 83 19.24 -39.12 22.28
N PHE A 84 19.89 -39.67 21.26
CA PHE A 84 21.11 -40.46 21.44
C PHE A 84 22.36 -39.60 21.70
N LEU A 85 22.30 -38.30 21.38
CA LEU A 85 23.37 -37.33 21.67
C LEU A 85 23.27 -36.77 23.10
N GLU A 86 22.18 -37.07 23.82
CA GLU A 86 22.01 -36.70 25.23
C GLU A 86 22.47 -37.79 26.21
N ASP A 87 22.62 -39.04 25.77
CA ASP A 87 23.14 -40.12 26.60
C ASP A 87 24.65 -39.93 26.84
N LYS A 88 25.02 -39.57 28.07
CA LYS A 88 26.44 -39.35 28.48
C LYS A 88 27.33 -40.60 28.31
N LYS A 89 26.76 -41.76 27.97
CA LYS A 89 27.47 -43.01 27.73
C LYS A 89 27.79 -43.29 26.26
N GLN A 90 27.37 -42.42 25.32
CA GLN A 90 27.55 -42.64 23.88
C GLN A 90 28.30 -41.47 23.21
N GLY A 91 29.58 -41.68 22.88
CA GLY A 91 30.36 -40.82 21.99
C GLY A 91 31.06 -39.60 22.63
N ASP A 92 31.99 -39.02 21.87
CA ASP A 92 32.72 -37.79 22.25
C ASP A 92 31.91 -36.53 21.91
N ARG A 93 31.48 -35.81 22.96
CA ARG A 93 30.66 -34.58 22.83
C ARG A 93 31.42 -33.39 22.24
N SER A 94 32.75 -33.42 22.21
CA SER A 94 33.54 -32.33 21.62
C SER A 94 33.35 -32.20 20.10
N ARG A 95 32.82 -33.26 19.47
CA ARG A 95 32.53 -33.34 18.03
C ARG A 95 31.14 -32.83 17.65
N LEU A 96 30.35 -32.37 18.62
CA LEU A 96 28.98 -31.91 18.40
C LEU A 96 28.90 -30.40 18.46
N LEU A 97 28.40 -29.79 17.39
CA LEU A 97 28.17 -28.36 17.30
C LEU A 97 26.69 -28.09 16.99
N ALA A 98 26.08 -27.19 17.75
CA ALA A 98 24.76 -26.66 17.38
C ALA A 98 24.92 -25.72 16.19
N SER A 99 24.04 -25.83 15.19
CA SER A 99 24.15 -25.05 13.94
C SER A 99 24.21 -23.54 14.17
N LEU A 100 23.35 -22.97 15.01
CA LEU A 100 23.38 -21.53 15.30
C LEU A 100 24.69 -21.07 15.96
N GLN A 101 25.24 -21.87 16.87
CA GLN A 101 26.52 -21.57 17.53
C GLN A 101 27.68 -21.63 16.54
N PHE A 102 27.71 -22.68 15.70
CA PHE A 102 28.72 -22.84 14.66
C PHE A 102 28.69 -21.68 13.67
N LEU A 103 27.51 -21.37 13.14
CA LEU A 103 27.35 -20.30 12.16
C LEU A 103 27.71 -18.92 12.72
N ARG A 104 27.39 -18.67 13.99
CA ARG A 104 27.82 -17.45 14.68
C ARG A 104 29.34 -17.37 14.79
N GLN A 105 29.98 -18.44 15.26
CA GLN A 105 31.44 -18.49 15.34
C GLN A 105 32.09 -18.33 13.96
N PHE A 106 31.46 -18.89 12.92
CA PHE A 106 31.95 -18.80 11.54
C PHE A 106 31.90 -17.37 11.01
N ASN A 107 30.88 -16.59 11.37
CA ASN A 107 30.79 -15.19 11.00
C ASN A 107 31.79 -14.31 11.79
N GLU A 108 32.08 -14.64 13.04
CA GLU A 108 32.96 -13.83 13.89
C GLU A 108 34.45 -14.10 13.64
N ALA A 109 34.84 -15.37 13.57
CA ALA A 109 36.23 -15.79 13.54
C ALA A 109 36.39 -17.17 12.87
N PRO A 110 36.12 -17.28 11.55
CA PRO A 110 36.14 -18.57 10.84
C PRO A 110 37.48 -19.29 10.92
N GLU A 111 38.59 -18.54 11.03
CA GLU A 111 39.95 -19.06 11.19
C GLU A 111 40.21 -19.79 12.51
N THR A 112 39.36 -19.57 13.52
CA THR A 112 39.47 -20.23 14.84
C THR A 112 38.77 -21.59 14.87
N ILE A 113 37.99 -21.91 13.85
CA ILE A 113 37.19 -23.13 13.79
C ILE A 113 38.02 -24.27 13.23
N SER A 114 38.00 -25.41 13.91
CA SER A 114 38.58 -26.67 13.44
C SER A 114 37.52 -27.76 13.46
N LEU A 115 37.03 -28.15 12.28
CA LEU A 115 36.00 -29.19 12.13
C LEU A 115 36.57 -30.58 11.80
N GLY A 116 37.88 -30.69 11.54
CA GLY A 116 38.48 -31.90 10.97
C GLY A 116 38.19 -32.04 9.47
N LYS A 117 38.34 -33.24 8.92
CA LYS A 117 38.24 -33.49 7.46
C LYS A 117 36.82 -33.80 7.02
N ARG A 118 36.08 -34.56 7.83
CA ARG A 118 34.75 -35.07 7.49
C ARG A 118 33.69 -34.50 8.42
N VAL A 119 32.76 -33.73 7.86
CA VAL A 119 31.70 -33.05 8.61
C VAL A 119 30.34 -33.58 8.17
N VAL A 120 29.48 -33.86 9.15
CA VAL A 120 28.08 -34.23 8.90
C VAL A 120 27.16 -33.13 9.42
N VAL A 121 26.30 -32.59 8.57
CA VAL A 121 25.23 -31.66 8.96
C VAL A 121 23.92 -32.42 9.00
N VAL A 122 23.21 -32.40 10.12
CA VAL A 122 21.95 -33.14 10.26
C VAL A 122 20.78 -32.19 10.24
N GLY A 123 19.96 -32.26 9.19
CA GLY A 123 18.85 -31.35 8.96
C GLY A 123 18.51 -31.20 7.49
N GLY A 124 17.35 -30.61 7.19
CA GLY A 124 16.92 -30.35 5.81
C GLY A 124 16.33 -28.96 5.58
N GLY A 125 16.43 -28.05 6.56
CA GLY A 125 16.00 -26.66 6.40
C GLY A 125 17.14 -25.76 5.92
N ASN A 126 16.84 -24.48 5.70
CA ASN A 126 17.82 -23.49 5.24
C ASN A 126 19.06 -23.40 6.17
N THR A 127 18.87 -23.48 7.49
CA THR A 127 19.98 -23.51 8.47
C THR A 127 20.96 -24.68 8.23
N ALA A 128 20.47 -25.83 7.76
CA ALA A 128 21.32 -26.96 7.41
C ALA A 128 22.11 -26.70 6.14
N MET A 129 21.51 -26.04 5.13
CA MET A 129 22.22 -25.65 3.91
C MET A 129 23.30 -24.61 4.22
N ASP A 130 22.97 -23.59 5.01
CA ASP A 130 23.92 -22.56 5.46
C ASP A 130 25.08 -23.18 6.23
N SER A 131 24.79 -24.10 7.17
CA SER A 131 25.81 -24.81 7.94
C SER A 131 26.72 -25.65 7.04
N ALA A 132 26.17 -26.33 6.04
CA ALA A 132 26.96 -27.15 5.12
C ALA A 132 27.91 -26.29 4.27
N ARG A 133 27.40 -25.18 3.73
CA ARG A 133 28.17 -24.23 2.92
C ARG A 133 29.25 -23.52 3.72
N ALA A 134 28.95 -23.14 4.96
CA ALA A 134 29.92 -22.56 5.88
C ALA A 134 31.01 -23.58 6.26
N ALA A 135 30.64 -24.82 6.56
CA ALA A 135 31.59 -25.88 6.90
C ALA A 135 32.59 -26.16 5.77
N LEU A 136 32.13 -26.14 4.50
CA LEU A 136 32.99 -26.29 3.33
C LEU A 136 34.07 -25.19 3.20
N LYS A 137 33.84 -24.02 3.80
CA LYS A 137 34.77 -22.88 3.78
C LYS A 137 35.76 -22.89 4.94
N VAL A 138 35.59 -23.78 5.92
CA VAL A 138 36.52 -23.91 7.05
C VAL A 138 37.80 -24.63 6.60
N PRO A 139 39.00 -24.08 6.87
CA PRO A 139 40.25 -24.73 6.50
C PRO A 139 40.38 -26.15 7.08
N GLY A 140 40.77 -27.10 6.23
CA GLY A 140 41.01 -28.50 6.62
C GLY A 140 39.83 -29.44 6.40
N VAL A 141 38.65 -28.92 6.07
CA VAL A 141 37.48 -29.74 5.68
C VAL A 141 37.68 -30.26 4.25
N GLU A 142 37.55 -31.57 4.07
CA GLU A 142 37.66 -32.26 2.78
C GLU A 142 36.28 -32.74 2.28
N GLU A 143 35.36 -33.06 3.20
CA GLU A 143 34.05 -33.61 2.88
C GLU A 143 32.97 -33.09 3.84
N VAL A 144 31.86 -32.60 3.27
CA VAL A 144 30.65 -32.23 4.02
C VAL A 144 29.46 -33.03 3.50
N ARG A 145 28.78 -33.75 4.40
CA ARG A 145 27.55 -34.50 4.10
C ARG A 145 26.35 -33.94 4.83
N VAL A 146 25.24 -33.73 4.13
CA VAL A 146 23.96 -33.32 4.70
C VAL A 146 23.06 -34.54 4.83
N PHE A 147 22.70 -34.88 6.06
CA PHE A 147 21.82 -36.00 6.37
C PHE A 147 20.40 -35.52 6.60
N TYR A 148 19.48 -36.02 5.78
CA TYR A 148 18.07 -35.71 5.88
C TYR A 148 17.23 -36.98 5.98
N ARG A 149 16.37 -37.06 7.00
CA ARG A 149 15.57 -38.26 7.28
C ARG A 149 14.42 -38.53 6.29
N ARG A 150 14.24 -37.69 5.26
CA ARG A 150 13.21 -37.84 4.21
C ARG A 150 13.85 -37.70 2.83
N THR A 151 13.04 -37.74 1.77
CA THR A 151 13.55 -37.54 0.41
C THR A 151 13.74 -36.06 0.12
N GLU A 152 14.35 -35.77 -1.03
CA GLU A 152 14.55 -34.42 -1.52
C GLU A 152 13.23 -33.65 -1.65
N ASP A 153 12.14 -34.32 -2.01
CA ASP A 153 10.84 -33.68 -2.26
C ASP A 153 10.16 -33.15 -1.00
N GLU A 154 10.45 -33.72 0.17
CA GLU A 154 9.93 -33.22 1.44
C GLU A 154 10.89 -32.25 2.15
N MET A 155 12.03 -31.91 1.53
CA MET A 155 13.02 -31.01 2.09
C MET A 155 12.42 -29.60 2.32
N PRO A 156 12.46 -29.07 3.56
CA PRO A 156 11.94 -27.74 3.85
C PRO A 156 12.78 -26.58 3.32
N ALA A 157 14.06 -26.82 3.01
CA ALA A 157 14.94 -25.81 2.46
C ALA A 157 14.44 -25.33 1.08
N ASP A 158 14.67 -24.06 0.80
CA ASP A 158 14.40 -23.52 -0.53
C ASP A 158 15.26 -24.24 -1.56
N ARG A 159 14.67 -24.58 -2.71
CA ARG A 159 15.37 -25.34 -3.77
C ARG A 159 16.64 -24.64 -4.25
N GLU A 160 16.66 -23.31 -4.20
CA GLU A 160 17.84 -22.50 -4.48
C GLU A 160 18.98 -22.75 -3.47
N GLU A 161 18.66 -22.76 -2.17
CA GLU A 161 19.66 -22.99 -1.11
C GLU A 161 20.21 -24.42 -1.14
N TYR A 162 19.35 -25.39 -1.42
CA TYR A 162 19.78 -26.75 -1.72
C TYR A 162 20.74 -26.77 -2.93
N GLY A 163 20.35 -26.15 -4.04
CA GLY A 163 21.18 -26.08 -5.25
C GLY A 163 22.53 -25.39 -5.01
N ASN A 164 22.57 -24.33 -4.21
CA ASN A 164 23.80 -23.63 -3.85
C ASN A 164 24.70 -24.50 -2.97
N ALA A 165 24.15 -25.25 -2.01
CA ALA A 165 24.92 -26.19 -1.21
C ALA A 165 25.52 -27.32 -2.07
N VAL A 166 24.76 -27.86 -3.03
CA VAL A 166 25.28 -28.86 -3.99
C VAL A 166 26.42 -28.26 -4.83
N LYS A 167 26.26 -27.04 -5.34
CA LYS A 167 27.29 -26.35 -6.15
C LYS A 167 28.57 -26.08 -5.36
N ASP A 168 28.45 -25.73 -4.08
CA ASP A 168 29.58 -25.50 -3.17
C ASP A 168 30.30 -26.81 -2.80
N GLY A 169 29.70 -27.98 -3.11
CA GLY A 169 30.32 -29.31 -2.92
C GLY A 169 29.73 -30.14 -1.77
N ALA A 170 28.56 -29.77 -1.23
CA ALA A 170 27.91 -30.55 -0.17
C ALA A 170 27.27 -31.83 -0.75
N HIS A 171 27.52 -32.97 -0.12
CA HIS A 171 26.95 -34.26 -0.50
C HIS A 171 25.67 -34.55 0.29
N PHE A 172 24.58 -34.89 -0.39
CA PHE A 172 23.31 -35.17 0.28
C PHE A 172 23.08 -36.66 0.46
N GLN A 173 22.69 -37.05 1.67
CA GLN A 173 22.27 -38.41 1.99
C GLN A 173 20.86 -38.37 2.58
N PHE A 174 19.90 -38.66 1.70
CA PHE A 174 18.48 -38.72 2.01
C PHE A 174 18.13 -39.99 2.77
N LEU A 175 16.92 -40.00 3.34
CA LEU A 175 16.39 -41.15 4.08
C LEU A 175 17.36 -41.69 5.13
N THR A 176 18.12 -40.82 5.78
CA THR A 176 19.17 -41.21 6.73
C THR A 176 19.00 -40.43 8.04
N ASN A 177 18.97 -41.16 9.15
CA ASN A 177 18.84 -40.58 10.48
C ASN A 177 19.93 -41.14 11.42
N PRO A 178 20.81 -40.28 11.99
CA PRO A 178 21.81 -40.72 12.97
C PRO A 178 21.19 -41.41 14.20
N GLU A 179 21.84 -42.46 14.70
CA GLU A 179 21.38 -43.23 15.87
C GLU A 179 22.41 -43.41 16.99
N SER A 180 23.70 -43.51 16.68
CA SER A 180 24.76 -43.64 17.69
C SER A 180 26.13 -43.26 17.12
N MET A 181 27.07 -42.87 17.98
CA MET A 181 28.44 -42.56 17.61
C MET A 181 29.42 -43.15 18.63
N THR A 182 30.50 -43.75 18.15
CA THR A 182 31.59 -44.26 19.00
C THR A 182 32.59 -43.15 19.38
N GLU A 183 33.44 -43.37 20.38
CA GLU A 183 34.45 -42.37 20.81
C GLU A 183 35.49 -42.06 19.72
N ASP A 184 35.80 -43.02 18.85
CA ASP A 184 36.70 -42.86 17.70
C ASP A 184 36.05 -42.15 16.50
N GLY A 185 34.78 -41.75 16.60
CA GLY A 185 34.09 -40.97 15.57
C GLY A 185 33.44 -41.80 14.47
N MET A 186 33.10 -43.07 14.71
CA MET A 186 32.27 -43.85 13.78
C MET A 186 30.80 -43.61 14.07
N LEU A 187 30.12 -42.94 13.13
CA LEU A 187 28.69 -42.62 13.18
C LEU A 187 27.86 -43.75 12.57
N THR A 188 26.92 -44.30 13.33
CA THR A 188 25.92 -45.26 12.84
C THR A 188 24.62 -44.53 12.54
N CYS A 189 24.11 -44.73 11.33
CA CYS A 189 22.87 -44.12 10.85
C CYS A 189 21.87 -45.18 10.40
N ARG A 190 20.60 -44.93 10.70
CA ARG A 190 19.45 -45.70 10.29
C ARG A 190 18.97 -45.24 8.92
N ILE A 191 18.72 -46.20 8.04
CA ILE A 191 18.03 -45.93 6.78
C ILE A 191 16.53 -45.85 7.05
N MET A 192 15.89 -44.84 6.47
CA MET A 192 14.49 -44.52 6.64
C MET A 192 13.70 -44.85 5.37
N THR A 193 12.40 -45.03 5.50
CA THR A 193 11.45 -45.05 4.37
C THR A 193 10.29 -44.10 4.66
N LEU A 194 9.53 -43.71 3.64
CA LEU A 194 8.38 -42.82 3.80
C LEU A 194 7.07 -43.59 3.81
N CYS A 195 6.16 -43.23 4.73
CA CYS A 195 4.78 -43.69 4.68
C CYS A 195 3.95 -42.89 3.66
N GLU A 196 2.70 -43.29 3.47
CA GLU A 196 1.72 -42.52 2.69
C GLU A 196 1.52 -41.09 3.26
N PRO A 197 1.17 -40.11 2.41
CA PRO A 197 0.93 -38.73 2.84
C PRO A 197 -0.17 -38.64 3.92
N ASP A 198 0.05 -37.80 4.94
CA ASP A 198 -1.00 -37.47 5.92
C ASP A 198 -1.92 -36.34 5.44
N ALA A 199 -2.90 -35.93 6.25
CA ALA A 199 -3.89 -34.88 5.91
C ALA A 199 -3.27 -33.50 5.58
N SER A 200 -1.98 -33.30 5.88
CA SER A 200 -1.22 -32.10 5.49
C SER A 200 -0.49 -32.26 4.14
N GLY A 201 -0.63 -33.41 3.48
CA GLY A 201 0.10 -33.79 2.27
C GLY A 201 1.54 -34.26 2.55
N ARG A 202 1.96 -34.34 3.82
CA ARG A 202 3.36 -34.59 4.22
C ARG A 202 3.56 -36.07 4.56
N ARG A 203 4.61 -36.69 4.01
CA ARG A 203 4.99 -38.08 4.32
C ARG A 203 5.83 -38.15 5.60
N ARG A 204 5.56 -39.12 6.48
CA ARG A 204 6.32 -39.34 7.72
C ARG A 204 7.44 -40.38 7.49
N PRO A 205 8.63 -40.16 8.05
CA PRO A 205 9.72 -41.11 7.95
C PRO A 205 9.56 -42.24 8.98
N VAL A 206 9.80 -43.48 8.56
CA VAL A 206 9.75 -44.69 9.37
C VAL A 206 11.09 -45.40 9.28
N ALA A 207 11.61 -45.86 10.42
CA ALA A 207 12.89 -46.57 10.49
C ALA A 207 12.82 -47.93 9.79
N THR A 208 13.89 -48.31 9.09
CA THR A 208 14.06 -49.65 8.50
C THR A 208 15.04 -50.48 9.32
N GLU A 209 15.19 -51.78 9.03
CA GLU A 209 16.22 -52.60 9.70
C GLU A 209 17.64 -52.30 9.19
N GLU A 210 17.78 -51.54 8.10
CA GLU A 210 19.06 -51.23 7.48
C GLU A 210 19.78 -50.09 8.20
N THR A 211 21.11 -50.24 8.35
CA THR A 211 22.00 -49.23 8.92
C THR A 211 23.24 -49.07 8.07
N CYS A 212 23.83 -47.87 8.09
CA CYS A 212 25.13 -47.60 7.50
C CYS A 212 26.05 -46.93 8.52
N THR A 213 27.34 -47.17 8.40
CA THR A 213 28.35 -46.55 9.24
C THR A 213 29.32 -45.71 8.42
N LEU A 214 29.76 -44.59 9.00
CA LEU A 214 30.76 -43.73 8.38
C LEU A 214 31.61 -43.03 9.45
N PRO A 215 32.91 -42.82 9.19
CA PRO A 215 33.75 -42.01 10.06
C PRO A 215 33.43 -40.52 9.89
N VAL A 216 33.32 -39.81 11.01
CA VAL A 216 33.03 -38.36 11.07
C VAL A 216 33.93 -37.69 12.09
N ASP A 217 34.42 -36.50 11.76
CA ASP A 217 35.23 -35.71 12.67
C ASP A 217 34.35 -34.74 13.49
N THR A 218 33.35 -34.12 12.85
CA THR A 218 32.38 -33.20 13.48
C THR A 218 30.96 -33.39 12.96
N ILE A 219 29.97 -33.29 13.85
CA ILE A 219 28.53 -33.30 13.52
C ILE A 219 27.93 -31.95 13.91
N ILE A 220 27.27 -31.30 12.96
CA ILE A 220 26.52 -30.06 13.14
C ILE A 220 25.02 -30.36 13.16
N THR A 221 24.32 -29.99 14.24
CA THR A 221 22.88 -30.26 14.39
C THR A 221 22.04 -29.06 13.95
N ALA A 222 21.21 -29.27 12.92
CA ALA A 222 20.29 -28.30 12.32
C ALA A 222 18.87 -28.87 12.23
N ILE A 223 18.38 -29.39 13.35
CA ILE A 223 17.10 -30.13 13.46
C ILE A 223 15.91 -29.26 13.90
N GLY A 224 16.05 -27.94 13.76
CA GLY A 224 15.03 -26.95 14.06
C GLY A 224 15.10 -26.42 15.49
N GLU A 225 14.60 -25.21 15.64
CA GLU A 225 14.58 -24.47 16.90
C GLU A 225 13.12 -24.28 17.36
N GLN A 226 12.96 -23.93 18.63
CA GLN A 226 11.66 -23.65 19.24
C GLN A 226 11.72 -22.36 20.04
N ALA A 227 10.57 -21.72 20.20
CA ALA A 227 10.44 -20.63 21.15
C ALA A 227 10.66 -21.17 22.58
N ASP A 228 11.33 -20.39 23.42
CA ASP A 228 11.59 -20.80 24.80
C ASP A 228 10.44 -20.40 25.73
N SER A 229 9.41 -21.26 25.81
CA SER A 229 8.24 -21.04 26.67
C SER A 229 8.60 -20.81 28.14
N GLU A 230 9.70 -21.40 28.65
CA GLU A 230 10.14 -21.18 30.03
C GLU A 230 10.68 -19.77 30.24
N LEU A 231 11.40 -19.24 29.24
CA LEU A 231 11.88 -17.87 29.25
C LEU A 231 10.72 -16.88 29.12
N LEU A 232 9.81 -17.12 28.16
CA LEU A 232 8.62 -16.28 27.98
C LEU A 232 7.77 -16.20 29.26
N ASN A 233 7.58 -17.33 29.95
CA ASN A 233 6.86 -17.35 31.22
C ASN A 233 7.61 -16.59 32.34
N LYS A 234 8.95 -16.66 32.37
CA LYS A 234 9.77 -15.87 33.31
C LYS A 234 9.74 -14.37 33.02
N MET A 235 9.54 -13.97 31.76
CA MET A 235 9.37 -12.58 31.35
C MET A 235 7.94 -12.05 31.57
N GLY A 236 7.04 -12.87 32.14
CA GLY A 236 5.68 -12.47 32.47
C GLY A 236 4.62 -12.79 31.39
N ILE A 237 4.96 -13.60 30.37
CA ILE A 237 3.99 -13.99 29.33
C ILE A 237 3.23 -15.25 29.74
N PRO A 238 1.89 -15.22 29.81
CA PRO A 238 1.11 -16.39 30.22
C PRO A 238 1.17 -17.50 29.16
N LEU A 239 1.33 -18.74 29.63
CA LEU A 239 1.27 -19.94 28.80
C LEU A 239 -0.16 -20.49 28.72
N GLY A 240 -0.52 -21.01 27.55
CA GLY A 240 -1.74 -21.75 27.29
C GLY A 240 -1.69 -23.19 27.82
N THR A 241 -2.77 -23.93 27.60
CA THR A 241 -2.93 -25.34 28.06
C THR A 241 -2.04 -26.33 27.31
N ASP A 242 -1.49 -25.93 26.17
CA ASP A 242 -0.56 -26.68 25.32
C ASP A 242 0.92 -26.41 25.65
N GLY A 243 1.20 -25.54 26.63
CA GLY A 243 2.55 -25.19 27.06
C GLY A 243 3.24 -24.12 26.20
N TRP A 244 2.52 -23.49 25.26
CA TRP A 244 3.00 -22.37 24.44
C TRP A 244 2.43 -21.05 24.93
N ALA A 245 3.01 -19.92 24.51
CA ALA A 245 2.49 -18.60 24.89
C ALA A 245 1.04 -18.40 24.39
N ALA A 246 0.16 -17.91 25.26
CA ALA A 246 -1.22 -17.61 24.91
C ALA A 246 -1.29 -16.25 24.18
N VAL A 247 -1.47 -16.30 22.86
CA VAL A 247 -1.44 -15.13 21.96
C VAL A 247 -2.64 -15.14 21.03
N ASP A 248 -3.28 -13.98 20.85
CA ASP A 248 -4.31 -13.77 19.85
C ASP A 248 -3.71 -13.82 18.44
N ARG A 249 -4.24 -14.72 17.61
CA ARG A 249 -3.67 -14.97 16.27
C ARG A 249 -3.85 -13.82 15.30
N HIS A 250 -4.82 -12.93 15.51
CA HIS A 250 -5.06 -11.79 14.64
C HIS A 250 -4.24 -10.59 15.09
N THR A 251 -4.39 -10.17 16.35
CA THR A 251 -3.76 -8.96 16.92
C THR A 251 -2.31 -9.16 17.33
N LYS A 252 -1.88 -10.41 17.55
CA LYS A 252 -0.59 -10.80 18.15
C LYS A 252 -0.43 -10.39 19.61
N GLU A 253 -1.51 -9.96 20.26
CA GLU A 253 -1.48 -9.58 21.67
C GLU A 253 -1.47 -10.83 22.55
N THR A 254 -0.67 -10.80 23.61
CA THR A 254 -0.65 -11.84 24.64
C THR A 254 -1.82 -11.68 25.61
N GLY A 255 -1.96 -12.58 26.58
CA GLY A 255 -2.89 -12.40 27.70
C GLY A 255 -2.58 -11.19 28.60
N VAL A 256 -1.45 -10.50 28.40
CA VAL A 256 -1.10 -9.24 29.08
C VAL A 256 -1.38 -8.07 28.13
N SER A 257 -2.25 -7.15 28.56
CA SER A 257 -2.66 -6.00 27.74
C SER A 257 -1.49 -5.18 27.22
N ASN A 258 -1.50 -4.75 25.96
CA ASN A 258 -0.46 -3.98 25.26
C ASN A 258 0.91 -4.68 25.17
N VAL A 259 0.93 -5.99 25.38
CA VAL A 259 2.13 -6.81 25.21
C VAL A 259 1.89 -7.74 24.04
N PHE A 260 2.75 -7.67 23.03
CA PHE A 260 2.63 -8.43 21.79
C PHE A 260 3.79 -9.41 21.65
N LEU A 261 3.51 -10.61 21.14
CA LEU A 261 4.53 -11.61 20.82
C LEU A 261 4.59 -11.76 19.29
N ILE A 262 5.77 -11.55 18.72
CA ILE A 262 5.94 -11.42 17.27
C ILE A 262 7.13 -12.25 16.76
N GLY A 263 7.07 -12.63 15.48
CA GLY A 263 8.14 -13.35 14.80
C GLY A 263 8.32 -14.77 15.33
N ASP A 264 9.54 -15.30 15.25
CA ASP A 264 9.81 -16.70 15.57
C ASP A 264 9.47 -17.09 17.02
N ALA A 265 9.45 -16.12 17.95
CA ALA A 265 9.03 -16.36 19.33
C ALA A 265 7.55 -16.75 19.46
N HIS A 266 6.71 -16.38 18.48
CA HIS A 266 5.29 -16.72 18.43
C HIS A 266 5.03 -18.00 17.64
N THR A 267 5.58 -18.12 16.42
CA THR A 267 5.23 -19.23 15.51
C THR A 267 6.26 -20.36 15.45
N GLY A 268 7.39 -20.22 16.14
CA GLY A 268 8.60 -20.97 15.84
C GLY A 268 9.28 -20.48 14.55
N PRO A 269 10.42 -21.08 14.16
CA PRO A 269 11.26 -20.60 13.07
C PRO A 269 10.50 -20.42 11.75
N SER A 270 10.59 -19.22 11.18
CA SER A 270 9.94 -18.86 9.94
C SER A 270 10.81 -17.97 9.04
N THR A 271 10.24 -17.47 7.95
CA THR A 271 10.95 -16.56 7.05
C THR A 271 10.99 -15.15 7.63
N VAL A 272 12.03 -14.39 7.26
CA VAL A 272 12.18 -12.98 7.66
C VAL A 272 10.94 -12.16 7.29
N VAL A 273 10.41 -12.35 6.08
CA VAL A 273 9.21 -11.64 5.59
C VAL A 273 7.99 -11.94 6.45
N ARG A 274 7.81 -13.18 6.91
CA ARG A 274 6.69 -13.53 7.79
C ARG A 274 6.84 -12.87 9.17
N CYS A 275 8.05 -12.83 9.71
CA CYS A 275 8.32 -12.10 10.96
C CYS A 275 7.99 -10.60 10.82
N ILE A 276 8.33 -9.99 9.67
CA ILE A 276 8.00 -8.60 9.35
C ILE A 276 6.48 -8.42 9.23
N ASP A 277 5.75 -9.33 8.57
CA ASP A 277 4.28 -9.30 8.50
C ASP A 277 3.64 -9.35 9.90
N GLU A 278 4.08 -10.25 10.76
CA GLU A 278 3.56 -10.32 12.13
C GLU A 278 3.87 -9.08 12.95
N ALA A 279 5.11 -8.58 12.86
CA ALA A 279 5.51 -7.33 13.50
C ALA A 279 4.67 -6.15 12.97
N ARG A 280 4.38 -6.13 11.67
CA ARG A 280 3.53 -5.11 11.05
C ARG A 280 2.11 -5.18 11.58
N ARG A 281 1.49 -6.36 11.66
CA ARG A 281 0.13 -6.53 12.21
C ARG A 281 0.02 -6.16 13.68
N ALA A 282 1.01 -6.56 14.49
CA ALA A 282 1.09 -6.17 15.89
C ALA A 282 1.22 -4.65 16.04
N THR A 283 2.12 -4.07 15.24
CA THR A 283 2.33 -2.63 15.15
C THR A 283 1.07 -1.91 14.71
N ASP A 284 0.37 -2.39 13.68
CA ASP A 284 -0.88 -1.83 13.18
C ASP A 284 -1.98 -1.96 14.22
N THR A 285 -2.00 -3.03 15.02
CA THR A 285 -2.95 -3.15 16.13
C THR A 285 -2.64 -2.15 17.25
N ALA A 286 -1.38 -2.00 17.63
CA ALA A 286 -0.96 -1.02 18.64
C ALA A 286 -1.15 0.43 18.18
N ILE A 287 -0.85 0.71 16.91
CA ILE A 287 -1.09 2.01 16.27
C ILE A 287 -2.59 2.23 16.09
N ALA A 288 -3.37 1.21 15.74
CA ALA A 288 -4.81 1.35 15.54
C ALA A 288 -5.53 1.65 16.86
N ARG A 289 -5.00 1.14 17.98
CA ARG A 289 -5.44 1.56 19.33
C ARG A 289 -5.20 3.05 19.61
N ASN A 290 -4.40 3.70 18.77
CA ASN A 290 -4.08 5.12 18.79
C ASN A 290 -4.35 5.80 17.42
N GLN A 291 -5.21 5.21 16.57
CA GLN A 291 -5.54 5.51 15.16
C GLN A 291 -5.30 6.98 14.70
N ALA A 292 -4.07 7.34 14.36
CA ALA A 292 -3.78 8.65 13.76
C ALA A 292 -2.78 8.66 12.60
N LEU A 293 -2.01 7.59 12.33
CA LEU A 293 -0.85 7.69 11.42
C LEU A 293 -0.63 6.43 10.55
N VAL A 294 -0.62 6.61 9.21
CA VAL A 294 0.11 5.81 8.18
C VAL A 294 -0.61 4.62 7.48
N HIS A 295 -1.12 4.76 6.24
CA HIS A 295 -1.17 3.71 5.17
C HIS A 295 -1.45 4.33 3.76
N GLN A 296 -0.54 4.18 2.77
CA GLN A 296 -0.80 4.32 1.31
C GLN A 296 0.15 3.39 0.47
N ASN A 297 -0.35 2.81 -0.64
CA ASN A 297 0.25 1.84 -1.60
C ASN A 297 0.87 2.53 -2.85
N THR A 298 1.77 1.89 -3.61
CA THR A 298 2.42 2.43 -4.86
C THR A 298 2.16 1.57 -6.11
N GLU A 299 1.84 2.16 -7.27
CA GLU A 299 1.47 1.53 -8.56
C GLU A 299 2.65 1.36 -9.57
N VAL A 300 2.57 0.37 -10.50
CA VAL A 300 3.51 0.18 -11.64
C VAL A 300 2.86 0.64 -12.95
N PRO A 301 3.55 1.40 -13.85
CA PRO A 301 2.94 1.97 -15.04
C PRO A 301 2.61 0.94 -16.14
N ALA A 302 1.47 1.08 -16.80
CA ALA A 302 1.04 0.24 -17.93
C ALA A 302 1.72 0.60 -19.27
N ALA A 303 1.94 -0.37 -20.16
CA ALA A 303 2.51 -0.15 -21.50
C ALA A 303 1.47 0.36 -22.52
N ASP A 304 1.93 1.02 -23.60
CA ASP A 304 1.07 1.53 -24.68
C ASP A 304 0.39 0.38 -25.47
N GLU A 305 -0.94 0.39 -25.48
CA GLU A 305 -1.78 -0.58 -26.16
C GLU A 305 -1.49 -0.74 -27.66
N LYS A 306 -1.10 0.34 -28.37
CA LYS A 306 -0.75 0.24 -29.80
C LYS A 306 0.46 -0.65 -30.01
N VAL A 307 1.42 -0.60 -29.09
CA VAL A 307 2.62 -1.44 -29.12
C VAL A 307 2.22 -2.90 -28.86
N ILE A 308 1.39 -3.15 -27.86
CA ILE A 308 0.89 -4.49 -27.54
C ILE A 308 0.15 -5.11 -28.74
N ARG A 309 -0.76 -4.36 -29.37
CA ARG A 309 -1.53 -4.83 -30.53
C ARG A 309 -0.67 -5.01 -31.78
N ALA A 310 0.35 -4.18 -31.99
CA ALA A 310 1.27 -4.32 -33.13
C ALA A 310 2.10 -5.61 -33.09
N ARG A 311 2.34 -6.18 -31.90
CA ARG A 311 2.97 -7.50 -31.74
C ARG A 311 2.10 -8.64 -32.28
N ARG A 312 0.77 -8.45 -32.38
CA ARG A 312 -0.20 -9.46 -32.88
C ARG A 312 -0.02 -9.67 -34.39
N GLY A 313 0.80 -10.65 -34.76
CA GLY A 313 1.05 -11.03 -36.17
C GLY A 313 2.52 -11.00 -36.57
N LEU A 314 3.41 -10.52 -35.71
CA LEU A 314 4.85 -10.63 -35.89
C LEU A 314 5.32 -11.99 -35.34
N ILE A 315 5.69 -12.92 -36.23
CA ILE A 315 6.51 -14.08 -35.89
C ILE A 315 7.87 -14.04 -36.60
N PRO A 316 8.65 -12.94 -36.53
CA PRO A 316 10.06 -13.01 -36.89
C PRO A 316 10.82 -13.67 -35.72
N MET A 317 11.21 -14.93 -35.89
CA MET A 317 12.14 -15.58 -34.96
C MET A 317 13.56 -15.44 -35.49
N SER A 318 14.44 -14.84 -34.68
CA SER A 318 15.88 -14.83 -34.94
C SER A 318 16.53 -15.98 -34.16
N SER A 319 17.58 -16.57 -34.72
CA SER A 319 18.39 -17.57 -34.00
C SER A 319 19.24 -16.85 -32.96
N VAL A 320 18.95 -17.06 -31.67
CA VAL A 320 19.78 -16.59 -30.55
C VAL A 320 20.68 -17.72 -30.02
N PRO A 321 21.92 -17.42 -29.57
CA PRO A 321 22.78 -18.40 -28.89
C PRO A 321 22.11 -18.94 -27.62
N ALA A 322 22.30 -20.23 -27.33
CA ALA A 322 21.61 -20.92 -26.22
C ALA A 322 22.09 -20.48 -24.82
N ASP A 323 23.25 -19.83 -24.74
CA ASP A 323 23.89 -19.30 -23.54
C ASP A 323 23.53 -17.85 -23.22
N ASP A 324 22.86 -17.15 -24.15
CA ASP A 324 22.43 -15.76 -23.96
C ASP A 324 20.96 -15.68 -23.53
N ALA A 325 20.73 -16.00 -22.25
CA ALA A 325 19.40 -15.97 -21.63
C ALA A 325 18.74 -14.58 -21.68
N GLU A 326 19.55 -13.53 -21.71
CA GLU A 326 19.07 -12.16 -21.77
C GLU A 326 18.61 -11.80 -23.19
N ALA A 327 19.31 -12.25 -24.22
CA ALA A 327 18.84 -12.15 -25.60
C ALA A 327 17.56 -12.95 -25.84
N PHE A 328 17.45 -14.16 -25.28
CA PHE A 328 16.21 -14.95 -25.37
C PHE A 328 15.04 -14.29 -24.63
N ALA A 329 15.26 -13.85 -23.39
CA ALA A 329 14.24 -13.17 -22.59
C ALA A 329 13.79 -11.85 -23.24
N ARG A 330 14.72 -11.09 -23.83
CA ARG A 330 14.42 -9.88 -24.60
C ARG A 330 13.57 -10.22 -25.84
N GLN A 331 13.93 -11.24 -26.62
CA GLN A 331 13.16 -11.66 -27.80
C GLN A 331 11.75 -12.17 -27.45
N GLU A 332 11.59 -12.97 -26.39
CA GLU A 332 10.26 -13.43 -25.98
C GLU A 332 9.43 -12.31 -25.34
N GLY A 333 10.07 -11.40 -24.61
CA GLY A 333 9.45 -10.18 -24.09
C GLY A 333 8.89 -9.28 -25.19
N GLU A 334 9.58 -9.17 -26.33
CA GLU A 334 9.12 -8.44 -27.52
C GLU A 334 7.83 -9.01 -28.14
N ARG A 335 7.51 -10.29 -27.87
CA ARG A 335 6.29 -10.97 -28.36
C ARG A 335 5.15 -10.97 -27.34
N CYS A 336 5.41 -10.55 -26.10
CA CYS A 336 4.41 -10.55 -25.03
C CYS A 336 3.23 -9.64 -25.40
N LEU A 337 2.02 -10.18 -25.29
CA LEU A 337 0.77 -9.45 -25.51
C LEU A 337 0.16 -8.90 -24.20
N GLU A 338 0.89 -8.99 -23.08
CA GLU A 338 0.51 -8.41 -21.78
C GLU A 338 -0.95 -8.73 -21.40
N CYS A 339 -1.27 -10.02 -21.32
CA CYS A 339 -2.64 -10.49 -21.04
C CYS A 339 -3.15 -10.11 -19.64
N ASN A 340 -2.26 -9.70 -18.74
CA ASN A 340 -2.57 -9.08 -17.45
C ASN A 340 -3.04 -7.62 -17.59
N HIS A 341 -2.77 -6.99 -18.73
CA HIS A 341 -3.20 -5.63 -19.06
C HIS A 341 -4.40 -5.63 -20.02
N ILE A 342 -4.46 -6.52 -21.03
CA ILE A 342 -5.58 -6.61 -21.98
C ILE A 342 -6.02 -8.08 -22.17
N CYS A 343 -7.22 -8.45 -21.70
CA CYS A 343 -7.78 -9.80 -21.88
C CYS A 343 -9.14 -9.77 -22.60
N ASN A 344 -9.15 -10.00 -23.92
CA ASN A 344 -10.35 -9.99 -24.78
C ASN A 344 -10.62 -11.33 -25.49
N LYS A 345 -10.07 -12.44 -24.99
CA LYS A 345 -10.15 -13.75 -25.67
C LYS A 345 -11.58 -14.21 -25.93
N CYS A 346 -12.51 -13.91 -25.02
CA CYS A 346 -13.93 -14.22 -25.18
C CYS A 346 -14.61 -13.50 -26.35
N VAL A 347 -14.07 -12.35 -26.79
CA VAL A 347 -14.48 -11.61 -27.97
C VAL A 347 -13.91 -12.27 -29.23
N ASP A 348 -12.61 -12.56 -29.23
CA ASP A 348 -11.91 -13.15 -30.38
C ASP A 348 -12.48 -14.53 -30.79
N VAL A 349 -12.85 -15.36 -29.81
CA VAL A 349 -13.32 -16.74 -30.04
C VAL A 349 -14.84 -16.84 -30.24
N CYS A 350 -15.58 -15.73 -30.09
CA CYS A 350 -17.04 -15.74 -30.21
C CYS A 350 -17.44 -15.73 -31.70
N PRO A 351 -18.01 -16.81 -32.25
CA PRO A 351 -18.35 -16.87 -33.67
C PRO A 351 -19.47 -15.88 -34.04
N ASN A 352 -20.39 -15.62 -33.10
CA ASN A 352 -21.52 -14.73 -33.32
C ASN A 352 -21.27 -13.28 -32.90
N ARG A 353 -20.07 -12.97 -32.38
CA ARG A 353 -19.72 -11.64 -31.83
C ARG A 353 -20.66 -11.17 -30.71
N ALA A 354 -21.19 -12.11 -29.93
CA ALA A 354 -22.04 -11.84 -28.79
C ALA A 354 -21.28 -11.28 -27.57
N ASN A 355 -19.95 -11.37 -27.52
CA ASN A 355 -19.14 -10.67 -26.53
C ASN A 355 -18.45 -9.49 -27.22
N VAL A 356 -18.51 -8.32 -26.59
CA VAL A 356 -17.90 -7.09 -27.09
C VAL A 356 -17.02 -6.49 -26.00
N ALA A 357 -15.82 -6.06 -26.37
CA ALA A 357 -14.97 -5.28 -25.47
C ALA A 357 -15.35 -3.81 -25.62
N VAL A 358 -15.69 -3.17 -24.50
CA VAL A 358 -15.98 -1.74 -24.41
C VAL A 358 -14.89 -1.10 -23.59
N GLU A 359 -14.30 -0.04 -24.12
CA GLU A 359 -13.34 0.80 -23.41
C GLU A 359 -14.09 1.66 -22.40
N ILE A 360 -13.73 1.56 -21.11
CA ILE A 360 -14.30 2.38 -20.05
C ILE A 360 -13.18 3.19 -19.40
N PRO A 361 -13.10 4.50 -19.68
CA PRO A 361 -12.13 5.39 -19.05
C PRO A 361 -12.20 5.34 -17.52
N GLY A 362 -11.04 5.39 -16.85
CA GLY A 362 -10.95 5.44 -15.38
C GLY A 362 -10.99 4.09 -14.66
N PHE A 363 -11.23 2.98 -15.36
CA PHE A 363 -11.11 1.64 -14.77
C PHE A 363 -9.66 1.14 -14.87
N LYS A 364 -9.18 0.45 -13.82
CA LYS A 364 -7.87 -0.21 -13.80
C LYS A 364 -7.72 -1.18 -14.98
N GLU A 365 -8.76 -1.97 -15.24
CA GLU A 365 -8.92 -2.75 -16.46
C GLU A 365 -9.72 -1.92 -17.47
N LYS A 366 -9.01 -1.29 -18.40
CA LYS A 366 -9.55 -0.37 -19.40
C LYS A 366 -10.68 -0.97 -20.26
N TYR A 367 -10.66 -2.28 -20.51
CA TYR A 367 -11.66 -2.98 -21.31
C TYR A 367 -12.60 -3.82 -20.46
N GLN A 368 -13.88 -3.50 -20.51
CA GLN A 368 -14.94 -4.31 -19.92
C GLN A 368 -15.64 -5.12 -21.00
N ILE A 369 -16.03 -6.35 -20.68
CA ILE A 369 -16.73 -7.22 -21.63
C ILE A 369 -18.22 -7.12 -21.40
N LEU A 370 -18.95 -6.71 -22.44
CA LEU A 370 -20.41 -6.80 -22.51
C LEU A 370 -20.82 -8.03 -23.30
N HIS A 371 -21.88 -8.67 -22.84
CA HIS A 371 -22.55 -9.76 -23.54
C HIS A 371 -23.83 -9.22 -24.19
N LEU A 372 -24.04 -9.47 -25.47
CA LEU A 372 -25.24 -9.09 -26.23
C LEU A 372 -26.12 -10.32 -26.42
N ASP A 373 -27.29 -10.32 -25.80
CA ASP A 373 -28.22 -11.45 -25.82
C ASP A 373 -28.65 -11.84 -27.23
N ALA A 374 -29.00 -10.85 -28.07
CA ALA A 374 -29.55 -11.05 -29.40
C ALA A 374 -28.61 -11.79 -30.38
N TYR A 375 -27.30 -11.78 -30.10
CA TYR A 375 -26.29 -12.46 -30.92
C TYR A 375 -25.87 -13.80 -30.32
N CYS A 376 -26.20 -14.07 -29.06
CA CYS A 376 -25.77 -15.28 -28.38
C CYS A 376 -26.69 -16.46 -28.71
N ASN A 377 -26.09 -17.60 -29.08
CA ASN A 377 -26.78 -18.87 -29.20
C ASN A 377 -26.30 -19.89 -28.15
N GLU A 378 -25.61 -19.40 -27.12
CA GLU A 378 -25.05 -20.19 -26.02
C GLU A 378 -24.13 -21.36 -26.44
N CYS A 379 -23.42 -21.26 -27.56
CA CYS A 379 -22.51 -22.32 -28.02
C CYS A 379 -21.33 -22.64 -27.08
N GLY A 380 -21.03 -21.80 -26.09
CA GLY A 380 -20.05 -22.06 -25.04
C GLY A 380 -18.58 -21.83 -25.39
N ASN A 381 -18.24 -21.45 -26.63
CA ASN A 381 -16.84 -21.21 -27.04
C ASN A 381 -16.09 -20.23 -26.14
N CYS A 382 -16.74 -19.12 -25.75
CA CYS A 382 -16.14 -18.12 -24.88
C CYS A 382 -15.79 -18.63 -23.48
N ALA A 383 -16.47 -19.68 -23.00
CA ALA A 383 -16.13 -20.36 -21.76
C ALA A 383 -14.95 -21.33 -21.96
N GLN A 384 -14.99 -22.14 -23.01
CA GLN A 384 -13.97 -23.15 -23.28
C GLN A 384 -12.57 -22.55 -23.52
N PHE A 385 -12.50 -21.37 -24.12
CA PHE A 385 -11.24 -20.69 -24.42
C PHE A 385 -10.86 -19.63 -23.37
N CYS A 386 -11.58 -19.53 -22.25
CA CYS A 386 -11.26 -18.57 -21.20
C CYS A 386 -10.06 -19.04 -20.37
N ASN A 387 -9.04 -18.20 -20.24
CA ASN A 387 -7.85 -18.48 -19.40
C ASN A 387 -8.12 -18.29 -17.89
N TRP A 388 -9.29 -17.78 -17.52
CA TRP A 388 -9.70 -17.44 -16.14
C TRP A 388 -10.86 -18.29 -15.63
N GLU A 389 -11.19 -19.41 -16.31
CA GLU A 389 -12.30 -20.31 -15.98
C GLU A 389 -13.71 -19.67 -15.92
N SER A 390 -13.88 -18.46 -16.45
CA SER A 390 -15.18 -17.78 -16.52
C SER A 390 -16.08 -18.36 -17.62
N LYS A 391 -17.39 -18.16 -17.50
CA LYS A 391 -18.40 -18.37 -18.55
C LYS A 391 -18.94 -17.02 -19.06
N PRO A 392 -18.27 -16.34 -20.00
CA PRO A 392 -18.60 -14.97 -20.38
C PRO A 392 -20.07 -14.75 -20.79
N TYR A 393 -20.67 -15.70 -21.52
CA TYR A 393 -22.06 -15.62 -21.95
C TYR A 393 -23.11 -15.67 -20.82
N LYS A 394 -22.71 -16.05 -19.59
CA LYS A 394 -23.57 -16.06 -18.39
C LYS A 394 -23.15 -15.06 -17.34
N GLU A 395 -21.84 -14.85 -17.20
CA GLU A 395 -21.27 -14.12 -16.06
C GLU A 395 -20.96 -12.66 -16.40
N LYS A 396 -20.81 -12.30 -17.68
CA LYS A 396 -20.61 -10.91 -18.07
C LYS A 396 -21.93 -10.16 -18.16
N PHE A 397 -21.85 -8.86 -17.91
CA PHE A 397 -23.01 -7.98 -17.91
C PHE A 397 -23.70 -8.04 -19.29
N THR A 398 -24.99 -8.33 -19.29
CA THR A 398 -25.77 -8.55 -20.51
C THR A 398 -26.54 -7.29 -20.90
N VAL A 399 -26.43 -6.88 -22.16
CA VAL A 399 -27.34 -5.91 -22.77
C VAL A 399 -28.48 -6.73 -23.34
N PHE A 400 -29.69 -6.48 -22.82
CA PHE A 400 -30.88 -7.17 -23.25
C PHE A 400 -31.57 -6.41 -24.37
N SER A 401 -31.95 -7.12 -25.41
CA SER A 401 -32.60 -6.53 -26.60
C SER A 401 -34.12 -6.53 -26.47
N LEU A 402 -34.67 -7.46 -25.69
CA LEU A 402 -36.11 -7.58 -25.44
C LEU A 402 -36.39 -7.61 -23.93
N MET A 403 -37.48 -6.97 -23.50
CA MET A 403 -37.92 -7.00 -22.10
C MET A 403 -38.21 -8.43 -21.62
N GLU A 404 -38.74 -9.29 -22.49
CA GLU A 404 -39.01 -10.69 -22.16
C GLU A 404 -37.72 -11.46 -21.85
N ASP A 405 -36.65 -11.25 -22.62
CA ASP A 405 -35.34 -11.86 -22.36
C ASP A 405 -34.72 -11.30 -21.08
N PHE A 406 -34.89 -9.99 -20.83
CA PHE A 406 -34.49 -9.34 -19.58
C PHE A 406 -35.21 -9.95 -18.36
N GLU A 407 -36.53 -10.15 -18.43
CA GLU A 407 -37.31 -10.70 -17.32
C GLU A 407 -36.96 -12.17 -17.04
N ASN A 408 -36.79 -12.97 -18.09
CA ASN A 408 -36.62 -14.42 -17.98
C ASN A 408 -35.16 -14.88 -17.79
N SER A 409 -34.18 -14.02 -18.06
CA SER A 409 -32.77 -14.39 -17.91
C SER A 409 -32.37 -14.64 -16.46
N THR A 410 -31.15 -15.13 -16.24
CA THR A 410 -30.49 -15.14 -14.91
C THR A 410 -29.25 -14.24 -14.87
N ASN A 411 -28.88 -13.66 -16.01
CA ASN A 411 -27.71 -12.80 -16.11
C ASN A 411 -27.99 -11.44 -15.44
N SER A 412 -26.95 -10.79 -14.93
CA SER A 412 -27.02 -9.37 -14.59
C SER A 412 -26.87 -8.54 -15.87
N GLY A 413 -27.57 -7.42 -15.97
CA GLY A 413 -27.64 -6.68 -17.21
C GLY A 413 -28.53 -5.45 -17.16
N PHE A 414 -28.67 -4.78 -18.30
CA PHE A 414 -29.60 -3.68 -18.47
C PHE A 414 -30.39 -3.83 -19.77
N PHE A 415 -31.63 -3.38 -19.74
CA PHE A 415 -32.48 -3.17 -20.90
C PHE A 415 -32.64 -1.66 -21.07
N VAL A 416 -32.51 -1.15 -22.30
CA VAL A 416 -32.66 0.27 -22.60
C VAL A 416 -33.79 0.44 -23.60
N GLN A 417 -34.72 1.33 -23.29
CA GLN A 417 -35.81 1.72 -24.18
C GLN A 417 -36.06 3.21 -24.02
N GLU A 418 -35.90 3.95 -25.12
CA GLU A 418 -35.98 5.41 -25.14
C GLU A 418 -35.02 6.02 -24.10
N ASP A 419 -35.54 6.87 -23.20
CA ASP A 419 -34.76 7.56 -22.15
C ASP A 419 -34.67 6.76 -20.85
N ASN A 420 -35.17 5.51 -20.82
CA ASN A 420 -35.24 4.68 -19.62
C ASN A 420 -34.23 3.52 -19.68
N VAL A 421 -33.59 3.27 -18.54
CA VAL A 421 -32.66 2.15 -18.34
C VAL A 421 -33.16 1.28 -17.19
N TRP A 422 -33.51 0.04 -17.50
CA TRP A 422 -33.90 -0.97 -16.52
C TRP A 422 -32.67 -1.81 -16.18
N LEU A 423 -32.33 -1.88 -14.90
CA LEU A 423 -31.20 -2.66 -14.42
C LEU A 423 -31.70 -3.94 -13.76
N ARG A 424 -31.14 -5.08 -14.16
CA ARG A 424 -31.24 -6.33 -13.40
C ARG A 424 -29.88 -6.65 -12.83
N LYS A 425 -29.82 -6.69 -11.52
CA LYS A 425 -28.68 -7.14 -10.75
C LYS A 425 -29.27 -8.04 -9.68
N GLY A 426 -28.63 -9.15 -9.34
CA GLY A 426 -29.10 -9.99 -8.23
C GLY A 426 -29.00 -9.32 -6.84
N ARG A 427 -29.08 -7.98 -6.77
CA ARG A 427 -28.87 -7.11 -5.61
C ARG A 427 -29.74 -5.85 -5.73
N GLU A 428 -30.16 -5.31 -4.59
CA GLU A 428 -30.85 -4.02 -4.46
C GLU A 428 -29.90 -2.85 -4.81
N VAL A 429 -30.43 -1.80 -5.44
CA VAL A 429 -29.72 -0.54 -5.70
C VAL A 429 -30.48 0.59 -5.00
N VAL A 430 -29.79 1.34 -4.15
CA VAL A 430 -30.33 2.44 -3.37
C VAL A 430 -29.67 3.74 -3.82
N THR A 431 -30.46 4.78 -4.11
CA THR A 431 -29.96 6.10 -4.53
C THR A 431 -30.22 7.15 -3.45
N PRO A 432 -29.49 8.28 -3.40
CA PRO A 432 -29.70 9.28 -2.36
C PRO A 432 -31.13 9.85 -2.34
N GLU A 433 -31.76 9.95 -3.51
CA GLU A 433 -33.15 10.40 -3.66
C GLU A 433 -34.14 9.42 -3.00
N SER A 434 -33.81 8.13 -2.95
CA SER A 434 -34.65 7.11 -2.30
C SER A 434 -34.65 7.19 -0.78
N LEU A 435 -33.73 7.96 -0.17
CA LEU A 435 -33.67 8.14 1.28
C LEU A 435 -34.75 9.09 1.81
N ASN A 436 -35.29 9.96 0.95
CA ASN A 436 -36.29 10.96 1.35
C ASN A 436 -37.71 10.52 0.98
N GLU A 437 -38.70 11.00 1.74
CA GLU A 437 -40.12 10.69 1.50
C GLU A 437 -40.92 11.99 1.41
N TYR A 438 -41.57 12.24 0.27
CA TYR A 438 -42.39 13.45 0.03
C TYR A 438 -41.72 14.78 0.41
N GLY A 439 -40.43 14.93 0.07
CA GLY A 439 -39.66 16.15 0.36
C GLY A 439 -39.17 16.29 1.80
N LYS A 440 -39.40 15.29 2.66
CA LYS A 440 -38.83 15.23 4.02
C LYS A 440 -37.50 14.51 4.01
N LEU A 441 -36.51 15.10 4.67
CA LEU A 441 -35.20 14.49 4.86
C LEU A 441 -35.29 13.24 5.73
N SER A 442 -34.46 12.25 5.43
CA SER A 442 -34.29 11.08 6.30
C SER A 442 -33.66 11.46 7.65
N PRO A 443 -33.75 10.60 8.69
CA PRO A 443 -33.03 10.79 9.94
C PRO A 443 -31.52 11.02 9.75
N VAL A 444 -30.92 10.33 8.76
CA VAL A 444 -29.49 10.48 8.43
C VAL A 444 -29.22 11.81 7.72
N GLN A 445 -30.04 12.16 6.72
CA GLN A 445 -29.84 13.41 5.97
C GLN A 445 -30.00 14.64 6.87
N SER A 446 -31.04 14.66 7.72
CA SER A 446 -31.23 15.75 8.69
C SER A 446 -30.10 15.83 9.72
N ALA A 447 -29.57 14.69 10.17
CA ALA A 447 -28.46 14.66 11.12
C ALA A 447 -27.16 15.22 10.53
N LEU A 448 -26.89 14.96 9.25
CA LEU A 448 -25.73 15.53 8.53
C LEU A 448 -25.82 17.06 8.44
N ILE A 449 -27.01 17.61 8.22
CA ILE A 449 -27.23 19.06 8.24
C ILE A 449 -26.97 19.63 9.64
N ASP A 450 -27.58 19.05 10.68
CA ASP A 450 -27.53 19.62 12.03
C ASP A 450 -26.16 19.50 12.68
N ALA A 451 -25.38 18.48 12.30
CA ALA A 451 -23.98 18.35 12.70
C ALA A 451 -23.05 19.31 11.93
N GLY A 452 -23.54 20.02 10.91
CA GLY A 452 -22.74 20.93 10.09
C GLY A 452 -21.77 20.21 9.14
N VAL A 453 -22.11 18.99 8.72
CA VAL A 453 -21.27 18.20 7.79
C VAL A 453 -21.27 18.79 6.38
N ILE A 454 -22.37 19.46 5.99
CA ILE A 454 -22.57 19.98 4.63
C ILE A 454 -21.62 21.14 4.30
N GLN A 455 -20.39 20.84 3.85
CA GLN A 455 -19.41 21.85 3.43
C GLN A 455 -19.41 22.01 1.92
N SER A 456 -18.84 21.05 1.18
CA SER A 456 -18.70 21.14 -0.28
C SER A 456 -19.99 20.80 -1.03
N GLY A 457 -20.84 19.94 -0.45
CA GLY A 457 -22.04 19.44 -1.10
C GLY A 457 -21.84 18.17 -1.92
N TYR A 458 -20.64 17.95 -2.48
CA TYR A 458 -20.40 16.95 -3.53
C TYR A 458 -20.51 15.50 -3.03
N ASN A 459 -20.10 15.26 -1.79
CA ASN A 459 -20.08 13.92 -1.18
C ASN A 459 -21.24 13.67 -0.23
N ASP A 460 -21.98 14.70 0.14
CA ASP A 460 -23.05 14.65 1.11
C ASP A 460 -24.09 13.56 0.78
N PRO A 461 -24.56 13.41 -0.48
CA PRO A 461 -25.46 12.31 -0.85
C PRO A 461 -24.85 10.92 -0.65
N ALA A 462 -23.56 10.76 -0.94
CA ALA A 462 -22.84 9.50 -0.75
C ALA A 462 -22.65 9.18 0.74
N LEU A 463 -22.35 10.18 1.56
CA LEU A 463 -22.31 10.06 3.02
C LEU A 463 -23.65 9.56 3.57
N ALA A 464 -24.76 10.14 3.10
CA ALA A 464 -26.10 9.74 3.54
C ALA A 464 -26.40 8.27 3.22
N LEU A 465 -26.03 7.78 2.03
CA LEU A 465 -26.18 6.37 1.64
C LEU A 465 -25.35 5.45 2.52
N LEU A 466 -24.06 5.77 2.67
CA LEU A 466 -23.11 4.95 3.42
C LEU A 466 -23.46 4.85 4.91
N ILE A 467 -23.85 5.97 5.52
CA ILE A 467 -24.29 5.99 6.92
C ILE A 467 -25.61 5.25 7.08
N THR A 468 -26.54 5.38 6.13
CA THR A 468 -27.80 4.63 6.15
C THR A 468 -27.54 3.13 6.09
N ASP A 469 -26.66 2.67 5.19
CA ASP A 469 -26.27 1.27 5.09
C ASP A 469 -25.55 0.77 6.35
N LEU A 470 -24.62 1.56 6.89
CA LEU A 470 -23.94 1.26 8.14
C LEU A 470 -24.93 1.05 9.28
N LEU A 471 -25.87 1.98 9.47
CA LEU A 471 -26.85 1.92 10.56
C LEU A 471 -27.87 0.79 10.38
N LYS A 472 -28.16 0.38 9.14
CA LYS A 472 -28.95 -0.83 8.85
C LYS A 472 -28.21 -2.10 9.27
N ARG A 473 -26.90 -2.20 8.97
CA ARG A 473 -26.08 -3.39 9.29
C ARG A 473 -25.67 -3.46 10.76
N ASN A 474 -25.41 -2.30 11.36
CA ASN A 474 -24.99 -2.15 12.74
C ASN A 474 -25.67 -0.90 13.35
N PRO A 475 -26.76 -1.05 14.12
CA PRO A 475 -27.45 0.07 14.77
C PRO A 475 -26.62 0.82 15.83
N ASN A 476 -25.47 0.26 16.23
CA ASN A 476 -24.57 0.82 17.23
C ASN A 476 -23.11 0.72 16.76
N PRO A 477 -22.76 1.40 15.65
CA PRO A 477 -21.43 1.29 15.06
C PRO A 477 -20.39 1.95 15.96
N SER A 478 -19.22 1.32 16.05
CA SER A 478 -18.07 1.92 16.70
C SER A 478 -17.49 3.04 15.83
N LYS A 479 -16.65 3.90 16.43
CA LYS A 479 -15.90 4.91 15.67
C LYS A 479 -15.07 4.29 14.54
N ALA A 480 -14.52 3.10 14.74
CA ALA A 480 -13.77 2.37 13.72
C ALA A 480 -14.67 1.94 12.56
N ASP A 481 -15.88 1.46 12.83
CA ASP A 481 -16.86 1.08 11.79
C ASP A 481 -17.28 2.29 10.95
N ILE A 482 -17.52 3.43 11.60
CA ILE A 482 -17.83 4.69 10.89
C ILE A 482 -16.64 5.08 10.01
N THR A 483 -15.42 5.06 10.55
CA THR A 483 -14.20 5.43 9.82
C THR A 483 -13.93 4.53 8.61
N ASP A 484 -14.12 3.22 8.76
CA ASP A 484 -13.97 2.25 7.67
C ASP A 484 -14.93 2.56 6.52
N VAL A 485 -16.20 2.80 6.83
CA VAL A 485 -17.21 3.14 5.82
C VAL A 485 -16.87 4.49 5.14
N MET A 486 -16.48 5.50 5.92
CA MET A 486 -16.11 6.82 5.38
C MET A 486 -14.82 6.79 4.54
N SER A 487 -13.96 5.79 4.71
CA SER A 487 -12.71 5.65 3.92
C SER A 487 -12.95 5.50 2.42
N SER A 488 -14.18 5.11 2.03
CA SER A 488 -14.62 5.04 0.63
C SER A 488 -14.82 6.42 -0.01
N ILE A 489 -14.92 7.49 0.78
CA ILE A 489 -15.02 8.88 0.31
C ILE A 489 -13.67 9.57 0.51
N PHE A 490 -12.96 9.79 -0.61
CA PHE A 490 -11.66 10.45 -0.62
C PHE A 490 -11.78 11.99 -0.61
N LEU A 491 -12.41 12.54 0.42
CA LEU A 491 -12.55 13.97 0.65
C LEU A 491 -12.27 14.30 2.11
N ARG A 492 -11.69 15.48 2.35
CA ARG A 492 -11.23 15.87 3.70
C ARG A 492 -12.38 15.92 4.73
N GLU A 493 -13.58 16.29 4.29
CA GLU A 493 -14.74 16.48 5.15
C GLU A 493 -15.32 15.15 5.70
N SER A 494 -15.08 14.02 5.03
CA SER A 494 -15.55 12.70 5.49
C SER A 494 -14.86 12.22 6.78
N ALA A 495 -13.75 12.84 7.17
CA ALA A 495 -12.98 12.53 8.38
C ALA A 495 -13.24 13.50 9.55
N TYR A 496 -14.17 14.44 9.41
CA TYR A 496 -14.46 15.44 10.43
C TYR A 496 -15.26 14.87 11.60
N GLN A 497 -15.07 15.44 12.81
CA GLN A 497 -15.78 15.02 14.02
C GLN A 497 -17.31 15.09 13.83
N GLN A 498 -17.76 16.08 13.08
CA GLN A 498 -19.16 16.32 12.70
C GLN A 498 -19.81 15.10 12.02
N VAL A 499 -19.05 14.27 11.30
CA VAL A 499 -19.60 13.05 10.67
C VAL A 499 -19.97 12.01 11.73
N TYR A 500 -19.15 11.85 12.77
CA TYR A 500 -19.45 10.96 13.89
C TYR A 500 -20.64 11.50 14.70
N ASP A 501 -20.67 12.81 14.93
CA ASP A 501 -21.79 13.47 15.61
C ASP A 501 -23.10 13.28 14.82
N ALA A 502 -23.04 13.37 13.48
CA ALA A 502 -24.17 13.08 12.60
C ALA A 502 -24.65 11.63 12.72
N VAL A 503 -23.75 10.65 12.82
CA VAL A 503 -24.13 9.25 13.04
C VAL A 503 -24.85 9.10 14.38
N ASP A 504 -24.36 9.73 15.45
CA ASP A 504 -24.99 9.66 16.78
C ASP A 504 -26.35 10.37 16.83
N ILE A 505 -26.50 11.51 16.14
CA ILE A 505 -27.79 12.19 15.99
C ILE A 505 -28.75 11.32 15.17
N ALA A 506 -28.28 10.74 14.06
CA ALA A 506 -29.10 9.87 13.21
C ALA A 506 -29.61 8.64 13.97
N ARG A 507 -28.75 8.01 14.79
CA ARG A 507 -29.12 6.88 15.65
C ARG A 507 -30.22 7.24 16.63
N GLN A 508 -30.13 8.40 17.26
CA GLN A 508 -31.16 8.88 18.19
C GLN A 508 -32.46 9.16 17.44
N ARG A 509 -32.40 9.78 16.26
CA ARG A 509 -33.58 10.06 15.42
C ARG A 509 -34.28 8.85 14.84
N ILE A 510 -33.53 7.77 14.58
CA ILE A 510 -34.12 6.50 14.15
C ILE A 510 -34.99 5.89 15.26
N VAL A 511 -34.64 6.13 16.53
CA VAL A 511 -35.39 5.65 17.70
C VAL A 511 -36.49 6.64 18.13
N ASP A 512 -36.15 7.92 18.16
CA ASP A 512 -37.02 9.04 18.53
C ASP A 512 -36.99 10.12 17.42
N PRO A 513 -37.94 10.09 16.47
CA PRO A 513 -37.99 11.04 15.36
C PRO A 513 -38.06 12.52 15.78
N GLU A 514 -38.49 12.82 17.00
CA GLU A 514 -38.58 14.18 17.55
C GLU A 514 -37.29 14.62 18.27
N PHE A 515 -36.23 13.81 18.23
CA PHE A 515 -34.95 14.13 18.86
C PHE A 515 -34.30 15.38 18.25
N ILE A 516 -34.09 16.38 19.10
CA ILE A 516 -33.37 17.62 18.79
C ILE A 516 -31.96 17.52 19.36
N ALA A 517 -30.96 17.60 18.49
CA ALA A 517 -29.55 17.62 18.90
C ALA A 517 -29.23 18.88 19.73
N SER A 518 -28.38 18.72 20.75
CA SER A 518 -27.87 19.84 21.55
C SER A 518 -27.15 20.85 20.64
N SER A 519 -27.64 22.09 20.59
CA SER A 519 -27.10 23.16 19.74
C SER A 519 -25.60 23.35 19.90
N VAL A 520 -24.89 23.63 18.80
CA VAL A 520 -23.52 24.15 18.80
C VAL A 520 -23.43 25.32 19.79
N PRO A 521 -22.43 25.36 20.70
CA PRO A 521 -22.33 26.41 21.71
C PRO A 521 -22.28 27.79 21.04
N SER A 522 -23.19 28.70 21.44
CA SER A 522 -23.13 30.10 21.01
C SER A 522 -21.93 30.77 21.69
N PHE A 523 -21.00 31.28 20.88
CA PHE A 523 -19.88 32.07 21.39
C PHE A 523 -20.39 33.47 21.75
N VAL A 524 -20.02 33.94 22.94
CA VAL A 524 -20.69 34.98 23.73
C VAL A 524 -20.64 36.38 23.08
N GLY A 525 -21.81 37.03 22.99
CA GLY A 525 -22.03 38.45 22.69
C GLY A 525 -23.53 38.77 22.48
N ASP A 526 -23.93 40.03 22.67
CA ASP A 526 -25.30 40.54 22.39
C ASP A 526 -25.57 40.74 20.88
N ASN A 527 -24.74 40.13 20.03
CA ASN A 527 -24.89 40.22 18.58
C ASN A 527 -26.11 39.40 18.13
N ARG A 528 -26.88 39.98 17.20
CA ARG A 528 -28.08 39.36 16.63
C ARG A 528 -27.76 38.09 15.83
N GLU A 529 -26.71 38.14 15.00
CA GLU A 529 -26.38 37.07 14.04
C GLU A 529 -25.00 36.45 14.28
N VAL A 530 -24.01 37.24 14.73
CA VAL A 530 -22.62 36.77 14.93
C VAL A 530 -22.52 35.89 16.17
N GLY A 531 -21.96 34.68 16.02
CA GLY A 531 -21.81 33.70 17.10
C GLY A 531 -23.10 32.93 17.42
N LYS A 532 -24.12 33.01 16.55
CA LYS A 532 -25.36 32.24 16.63
C LYS A 532 -25.34 31.06 15.63
N PRO A 533 -25.85 29.87 15.98
CA PRO A 533 -26.02 28.78 15.03
C PRO A 533 -26.99 29.19 13.92
N GLY A 534 -26.61 28.98 12.66
CA GLY A 534 -27.44 29.22 11.49
C GLY A 534 -27.38 28.03 10.54
N GLY A 535 -28.50 27.68 9.92
CA GLY A 535 -28.54 26.65 8.90
C GLY A 535 -27.95 27.15 7.58
N LYS A 536 -27.17 26.31 6.91
CA LYS A 536 -26.67 26.58 5.56
C LYS A 536 -27.85 26.52 4.56
N VAL A 537 -28.00 27.57 3.73
CA VAL A 537 -29.20 27.82 2.91
C VAL A 537 -29.48 26.69 1.91
N ASP A 538 -28.43 26.15 1.30
CA ASP A 538 -28.44 25.12 0.26
C ASP A 538 -28.30 23.70 0.80
N ALA A 539 -28.21 23.52 2.12
CA ALA A 539 -27.90 22.21 2.71
C ALA A 539 -28.93 21.13 2.40
N ALA A 540 -30.21 21.46 2.45
CA ALA A 540 -31.29 20.51 2.16
C ALA A 540 -31.31 20.09 0.69
N GLN A 541 -31.03 21.01 -0.23
CA GLN A 541 -30.99 20.72 -1.67
C GLN A 541 -29.81 19.80 -1.99
N SER A 542 -28.63 20.15 -1.48
CA SER A 542 -27.39 19.39 -1.69
C SER A 542 -27.49 17.96 -1.16
N ILE A 543 -27.96 17.75 0.08
CA ILE A 543 -28.01 16.41 0.69
C ILE A 543 -29.04 15.47 0.04
N LYS A 544 -30.02 16.03 -0.68
CA LYS A 544 -31.02 15.28 -1.44
C LYS A 544 -30.54 14.87 -2.83
N ALA A 545 -29.33 15.27 -3.23
CA ALA A 545 -28.85 15.19 -4.61
C ALA A 545 -29.73 15.94 -5.61
N GLU A 546 -30.37 17.03 -5.18
CA GLU A 546 -31.06 17.93 -6.10
C GLU A 546 -30.04 18.82 -6.83
N PRO A 547 -30.27 19.18 -8.10
CA PRO A 547 -29.38 20.07 -8.87
C PRO A 547 -28.97 21.31 -8.09
N CYS A 548 -27.69 21.47 -7.75
CA CYS A 548 -27.18 22.60 -6.97
C CYS A 548 -25.75 23.03 -7.35
N PHE A 549 -25.08 22.29 -8.23
CA PHE A 549 -23.75 22.61 -8.73
C PHE A 549 -23.82 23.32 -10.08
N VAL A 550 -22.78 24.05 -10.43
CA VAL A 550 -22.73 24.79 -11.71
C VAL A 550 -22.90 23.83 -12.88
N GLU A 551 -22.30 22.65 -12.78
CA GLU A 551 -22.37 21.57 -13.77
C GLU A 551 -23.79 21.10 -14.05
N ASP A 552 -24.69 21.14 -13.05
CA ASP A 552 -26.09 20.75 -13.21
C ASP A 552 -26.88 21.74 -14.08
N PHE A 553 -26.35 22.95 -14.29
CA PHE A 553 -26.98 24.02 -15.06
C PHE A 553 -26.23 24.32 -16.37
N VAL A 554 -25.24 23.51 -16.75
CA VAL A 554 -24.53 23.66 -18.03
C VAL A 554 -25.44 23.18 -19.16
N ALA A 555 -25.73 24.06 -20.10
CA ALA A 555 -26.51 23.71 -21.28
C ALA A 555 -25.73 22.73 -22.19
N PRO A 556 -26.40 21.78 -22.87
CA PRO A 556 -25.73 20.82 -23.76
C PRO A 556 -24.91 21.44 -24.90
N ASP A 557 -25.20 22.70 -25.26
CA ASP A 557 -24.53 23.47 -26.32
C ASP A 557 -23.49 24.47 -25.78
N ALA A 558 -23.13 24.39 -24.50
CA ALA A 558 -22.08 25.22 -23.92
C ALA A 558 -20.70 24.93 -24.54
N CYS A 559 -19.95 25.99 -24.86
CA CYS A 559 -18.56 25.87 -25.30
C CYS A 559 -17.65 25.37 -24.16
N VAL A 560 -16.58 24.66 -24.53
CA VAL A 560 -15.58 24.13 -23.60
C VAL A 560 -14.40 25.09 -23.47
N LEU A 561 -14.01 25.43 -22.24
CA LEU A 561 -12.80 26.19 -21.93
C LEU A 561 -11.72 25.25 -21.36
N LYS A 562 -10.54 25.24 -21.97
CA LYS A 562 -9.36 24.53 -21.46
C LYS A 562 -8.18 25.49 -21.28
N MET A 563 -7.35 25.23 -20.27
CA MET A 563 -6.22 26.09 -19.91
C MET A 563 -4.88 25.47 -20.30
N LEU A 564 -4.00 26.27 -20.92
CA LEU A 564 -2.58 25.98 -21.03
C LEU A 564 -1.91 26.30 -19.69
N ARG A 565 -1.15 25.35 -19.16
CA ARG A 565 -0.51 25.46 -17.85
C ARG A 565 1.01 25.50 -17.98
N SER A 566 1.65 26.26 -17.12
CA SER A 566 3.10 26.43 -17.07
C SER A 566 3.80 25.11 -16.71
N PRO A 567 4.84 24.70 -17.46
CA PRO A 567 5.73 23.61 -17.08
C PRO A 567 6.81 24.05 -16.09
N HIS A 568 6.88 25.33 -15.72
CA HIS A 568 7.91 25.90 -14.85
C HIS A 568 7.33 26.42 -13.53
N ALA A 569 8.07 26.23 -12.44
CA ALA A 569 7.70 26.70 -11.11
C ALA A 569 7.88 28.21 -10.92
N HIS A 570 8.78 28.85 -11.69
CA HIS A 570 9.01 30.28 -11.63
C HIS A 570 9.61 30.74 -12.96
N ALA A 571 8.89 31.57 -13.73
CA ALA A 571 9.38 32.10 -15.00
C ALA A 571 8.62 33.35 -15.42
N TYR A 572 9.20 34.14 -16.31
CA TYR A 572 8.46 35.08 -17.15
C TYR A 572 8.16 34.46 -18.52
N ILE A 573 7.02 34.78 -19.09
CA ILE A 573 6.68 34.48 -20.48
C ILE A 573 7.41 35.52 -21.34
N ALA A 574 8.43 35.08 -22.08
CA ALA A 574 9.20 35.93 -22.97
C ALA A 574 8.42 36.22 -24.27
N SER A 575 7.77 35.19 -24.81
CA SER A 575 6.88 35.26 -25.97
C SER A 575 5.82 34.17 -25.94
N ILE A 576 4.65 34.47 -26.51
CA ILE A 576 3.58 33.52 -26.74
C ILE A 576 2.99 33.71 -28.14
N ASP A 577 2.86 32.61 -28.87
CA ASP A 577 2.24 32.55 -30.19
C ASP A 577 1.02 31.63 -30.17
N THR A 578 -0.14 32.23 -30.45
CA THR A 578 -1.47 31.61 -30.44
C THR A 578 -2.05 31.46 -31.85
N SER A 579 -1.36 31.90 -32.90
CA SER A 579 -1.98 32.04 -34.23
C SER A 579 -2.46 30.71 -34.81
N ASP A 580 -1.70 29.63 -34.58
CA ASP A 580 -2.06 28.30 -35.04
C ASP A 580 -3.31 27.78 -34.31
N ALA A 581 -3.46 28.08 -33.01
CA ALA A 581 -4.62 27.68 -32.22
C ALA A 581 -5.89 28.46 -32.63
N GLU A 582 -5.76 29.77 -32.83
CA GLU A 582 -6.86 30.65 -33.26
C GLU A 582 -7.41 30.29 -34.65
N ALA A 583 -6.57 29.74 -35.53
CA ALA A 583 -6.97 29.33 -36.87
C ALA A 583 -7.67 27.95 -36.92
N MET A 584 -7.73 27.21 -35.81
CA MET A 584 -8.27 25.85 -35.80
C MET A 584 -9.81 25.82 -35.88
N PRO A 585 -10.40 24.89 -36.67
CA PRO A 585 -11.85 24.73 -36.73
C PRO A 585 -12.46 24.44 -35.35
N GLY A 586 -13.56 25.12 -35.04
CA GLY A 586 -14.27 24.98 -33.77
C GLY A 586 -13.67 25.75 -32.60
N VAL A 587 -12.49 26.38 -32.75
CA VAL A 587 -11.96 27.32 -31.77
C VAL A 587 -12.69 28.65 -31.89
N ILE A 588 -13.27 29.10 -30.78
CA ILE A 588 -14.05 30.34 -30.69
C ILE A 588 -13.17 31.50 -30.24
N ALA A 589 -12.29 31.28 -29.26
CA ALA A 589 -11.40 32.31 -28.72
C ALA A 589 -10.17 31.70 -28.03
N VAL A 590 -9.06 32.44 -28.06
CA VAL A 590 -7.86 32.16 -27.25
C VAL A 590 -7.54 33.37 -26.39
N PHE A 591 -7.34 33.16 -25.10
CA PHE A 591 -7.05 34.21 -24.12
C PHE A 591 -5.67 34.02 -23.49
N ASP A 592 -4.90 35.10 -23.35
CA ASP A 592 -3.62 35.14 -22.66
C ASP A 592 -3.40 36.51 -21.98
N HIS A 593 -2.20 36.78 -21.50
CA HIS A 593 -1.88 38.03 -20.80
C HIS A 593 -2.07 39.30 -21.65
N ARG A 594 -2.04 39.19 -22.99
CA ARG A 594 -2.12 40.31 -23.97
C ARG A 594 -3.55 40.77 -24.19
N ASN A 595 -4.54 39.87 -24.11
CA ASN A 595 -5.94 40.16 -24.42
C ASN A 595 -6.91 39.92 -23.24
N CYS A 596 -6.40 39.51 -22.07
CA CYS A 596 -7.18 39.38 -20.86
C CYS A 596 -7.31 40.73 -20.12
N PRO A 597 -8.52 41.10 -19.62
CA PRO A 597 -8.71 42.31 -18.82
C PRO A 597 -7.72 42.45 -17.68
N ASP A 598 -7.25 43.68 -17.44
CA ASP A 598 -6.33 44.00 -16.34
C ASP A 598 -7.08 44.13 -15.01
N VAL A 599 -7.60 43.01 -14.53
CA VAL A 599 -8.34 42.91 -13.26
C VAL A 599 -7.56 42.05 -12.29
N TYR A 600 -7.20 42.65 -11.16
CA TYR A 600 -6.53 41.97 -10.07
C TYR A 600 -7.54 41.35 -9.11
N TYR A 601 -7.28 40.12 -8.72
CA TYR A 601 -8.07 39.38 -7.75
C TYR A 601 -7.16 38.54 -6.88
N THR A 602 -7.74 37.91 -5.86
CA THR A 602 -7.05 36.93 -5.02
C THR A 602 -7.63 35.55 -5.21
N PRO A 603 -6.80 34.49 -5.26
CA PRO A 603 -7.28 33.11 -5.24
C PRO A 603 -7.79 32.67 -3.85
N GLY A 604 -7.65 33.50 -2.81
CA GLY A 604 -8.01 33.15 -1.42
C GLY A 604 -9.50 32.89 -1.18
N GLY A 605 -10.38 33.38 -2.06
CA GLY A 605 -11.81 33.04 -2.09
C GLY A 605 -12.59 33.41 -0.82
N GLN A 606 -12.23 34.49 -0.13
CA GLN A 606 -12.92 34.91 1.10
C GLN A 606 -14.05 35.90 0.79
N THR A 607 -14.99 36.03 1.73
CA THR A 607 -16.09 36.99 1.61
C THR A 607 -15.59 38.43 1.78
N ALA A 608 -16.17 39.36 1.03
CA ALA A 608 -15.84 40.77 1.17
C ALA A 608 -16.18 41.29 2.59
N PRO A 609 -15.31 42.12 3.22
CA PRO A 609 -14.04 42.62 2.71
C PRO A 609 -12.95 41.53 2.72
N GLU A 610 -12.38 41.28 1.55
CA GLU A 610 -11.34 40.27 1.35
C GLU A 610 -10.03 40.76 1.99
N PRO A 611 -9.50 40.08 3.01
CA PRO A 611 -8.27 40.52 3.66
C PRO A 611 -7.05 40.29 2.77
N SER A 612 -7.04 39.24 1.93
CA SER A 612 -5.89 38.86 1.12
C SER A 612 -5.54 39.92 0.05
N PRO A 613 -4.25 40.04 -0.35
CA PRO A 613 -3.88 40.95 -1.42
C PRO A 613 -4.50 40.57 -2.76
N LEU A 614 -4.91 41.57 -3.54
CA LEU A 614 -5.23 41.42 -4.96
C LEU A 614 -3.91 41.46 -5.74
N ASP A 615 -3.35 40.29 -6.03
CA ASP A 615 -2.00 40.12 -6.58
C ASP A 615 -1.95 39.22 -7.82
N ARG A 616 -3.11 38.72 -8.27
CA ARG A 616 -3.23 37.86 -9.45
C ARG A 616 -4.08 38.50 -10.54
N ARG A 617 -3.61 38.36 -11.78
CA ARG A 617 -4.43 38.44 -12.99
C ARG A 617 -4.85 37.03 -13.41
N MET A 618 -5.91 36.92 -14.23
CA MET A 618 -6.32 35.60 -14.76
C MET A 618 -5.19 34.98 -15.59
N PHE A 619 -4.55 35.80 -16.45
CA PHE A 619 -3.33 35.47 -17.19
C PHE A 619 -2.31 36.59 -16.98
N GLY A 620 -1.20 36.27 -16.31
CA GLY A 620 -0.09 37.21 -16.07
C GLY A 620 1.14 36.82 -16.90
N GLU A 621 2.08 37.76 -17.04
CA GLU A 621 3.37 37.50 -17.70
C GLU A 621 4.30 36.65 -16.84
N LYS A 622 4.11 36.65 -15.52
CA LYS A 622 4.87 35.82 -14.58
C LYS A 622 4.08 34.61 -14.14
N VAL A 623 4.67 33.43 -14.29
CA VAL A 623 4.18 32.16 -13.75
C VAL A 623 4.92 31.88 -12.45
N ARG A 624 4.17 31.57 -11.38
CA ARG A 624 4.68 31.52 -10.00
C ARG A 624 4.66 30.13 -9.36
N HIS A 625 4.15 29.14 -10.07
CA HIS A 625 4.22 27.74 -9.67
C HIS A 625 4.03 26.82 -10.88
N TYR A 626 4.39 25.55 -10.72
CA TYR A 626 4.09 24.54 -11.72
C TYR A 626 2.58 24.43 -11.88
N GLY A 627 2.07 24.46 -13.11
CA GLY A 627 0.63 24.42 -13.37
C GLY A 627 -0.08 25.79 -13.37
N ASP A 628 0.64 26.90 -13.16
CA ASP A 628 0.08 28.26 -13.24
C ASP A 628 -0.47 28.55 -14.65
N ARG A 629 -1.42 29.48 -14.77
CA ARG A 629 -2.17 29.71 -16.01
C ARG A 629 -1.36 30.56 -16.99
N VAL A 630 -1.27 30.08 -18.23
CA VAL A 630 -0.53 30.73 -19.30
C VAL A 630 -1.48 31.29 -20.36
N ALA A 631 -2.42 30.46 -20.81
CA ALA A 631 -3.45 30.83 -21.77
C ALA A 631 -4.70 29.95 -21.58
N ALA A 632 -5.80 30.28 -22.25
CA ALA A 632 -6.97 29.43 -22.36
C ALA A 632 -7.52 29.41 -23.78
N VAL A 633 -8.05 28.26 -24.20
CA VAL A 633 -8.79 28.07 -25.45
C VAL A 633 -10.24 27.80 -25.12
N VAL A 634 -11.14 28.49 -25.81
CA VAL A 634 -12.58 28.21 -25.84
C VAL A 634 -12.92 27.59 -27.20
N ALA A 635 -13.55 26.41 -27.21
CA ALA A 635 -13.93 25.71 -28.43
C ALA A 635 -15.32 25.06 -28.30
N GLU A 636 -15.89 24.61 -29.42
CA GLU A 636 -17.20 23.91 -29.45
C GLU A 636 -17.13 22.55 -28.77
N THR A 637 -16.00 21.84 -28.85
CA THR A 637 -15.78 20.55 -28.17
C THR A 637 -14.49 20.52 -27.36
N GLU A 638 -14.43 19.58 -26.41
CA GLU A 638 -13.26 19.35 -25.58
C GLU A 638 -12.03 18.94 -26.39
N GLU A 639 -12.20 18.06 -27.37
CA GLU A 639 -11.12 17.57 -28.23
C GLU A 639 -10.51 18.70 -29.08
N GLN A 640 -11.35 19.62 -29.56
CA GLN A 640 -10.91 20.79 -30.30
C GLN A 640 -10.10 21.73 -29.41
N ALA A 641 -10.58 22.01 -28.19
CA ALA A 641 -9.85 22.84 -27.23
C ALA A 641 -8.48 22.23 -26.88
N GLU A 642 -8.41 20.92 -26.62
CA GLU A 642 -7.16 20.23 -26.33
C GLU A 642 -6.19 20.17 -27.51
N ALA A 643 -6.70 19.99 -28.73
CA ALA A 643 -5.89 20.00 -29.92
C ALA A 643 -5.28 21.38 -30.17
N ALA A 644 -6.06 22.44 -29.96
CA ALA A 644 -5.61 23.82 -30.08
C ALA A 644 -4.61 24.24 -28.99
N LEU A 645 -4.77 23.76 -27.75
CA LEU A 645 -3.76 24.01 -26.71
C LEU A 645 -2.36 23.51 -27.10
N LYS A 646 -2.27 22.40 -27.83
CA LYS A 646 -0.99 21.79 -28.24
C LYS A 646 -0.25 22.58 -29.32
N THR A 647 -0.93 23.51 -30.01
CA THR A 647 -0.31 24.34 -31.06
C THR A 647 0.21 25.67 -30.54
N ILE A 648 -0.17 26.07 -29.32
CA ILE A 648 0.33 27.29 -28.67
C ILE A 648 1.82 27.11 -28.34
N LYS A 649 2.65 28.05 -28.80
CA LYS A 649 4.10 28.06 -28.55
C LYS A 649 4.42 29.13 -27.52
N VAL A 650 5.17 28.78 -26.49
CA VAL A 650 5.51 29.69 -25.39
C VAL A 650 7.00 29.57 -25.09
N ASP A 651 7.68 30.72 -25.09
CA ASP A 651 9.07 30.83 -24.65
C ASP A 651 9.10 31.41 -23.24
N TYR A 652 9.94 30.84 -22.39
CA TYR A 652 10.05 31.21 -20.98
C TYR A 652 11.45 31.67 -20.62
N ASP A 653 11.53 32.78 -19.88
CA ASP A 653 12.70 33.17 -19.11
C ASP A 653 12.60 32.51 -17.73
N VAL A 654 13.18 31.31 -17.59
CA VAL A 654 13.09 30.51 -16.37
C VAL A 654 13.91 31.14 -15.24
N LEU A 655 13.26 31.33 -14.09
CA LEU A 655 13.85 31.92 -12.89
C LEU A 655 14.12 30.84 -11.84
N LYS A 656 15.00 31.13 -10.88
CA LYS A 656 15.24 30.25 -9.73
C LYS A 656 13.94 30.13 -8.91
N PRO A 657 13.37 28.93 -8.73
CA PRO A 657 12.22 28.73 -7.86
C PRO A 657 12.65 28.74 -6.38
N VAL A 658 11.69 28.95 -5.50
CA VAL A 658 11.85 28.79 -4.04
C VAL A 658 11.02 27.57 -3.63
N LEU A 659 11.69 26.50 -3.19
CA LEU A 659 11.06 25.20 -2.94
C LEU A 659 11.06 24.80 -1.47
N SER A 660 11.67 25.59 -0.60
CA SER A 660 11.64 25.38 0.85
C SER A 660 11.55 26.68 1.64
N ILE A 661 11.10 26.58 2.88
CA ILE A 661 11.09 27.71 3.82
C ILE A 661 12.52 28.24 4.04
N THR A 662 13.50 27.34 4.16
CA THR A 662 14.91 27.74 4.32
C THR A 662 15.42 28.54 3.12
N GLU A 663 15.10 28.12 1.90
CA GLU A 663 15.44 28.89 0.69
C GLU A 663 14.71 30.22 0.64
N ALA A 664 13.45 30.29 1.09
CA ALA A 664 12.69 31.52 1.15
C ALA A 664 13.26 32.52 2.17
N MET A 665 13.90 32.03 3.23
CA MET A 665 14.49 32.82 4.30
C MET A 665 15.93 33.27 4.01
N ALA A 666 16.56 32.78 2.94
CA ALA A 666 17.92 33.19 2.57
C ALA A 666 17.94 34.68 2.16
N GLU A 667 19.03 35.39 2.46
CA GLU A 667 19.16 36.82 2.12
C GLU A 667 19.10 37.08 0.60
N ASP A 668 19.50 36.09 -0.22
CA ASP A 668 19.49 36.14 -1.69
C ASP A 668 18.28 35.40 -2.30
N ALA A 669 17.26 35.09 -1.49
CA ALA A 669 16.07 34.40 -1.96
C ALA A 669 15.35 35.21 -3.07
N PRO A 670 14.99 34.58 -4.20
CA PRO A 670 14.25 35.29 -5.24
C PRO A 670 12.83 35.63 -4.77
N ILE A 671 12.43 36.89 -4.94
CA ILE A 671 11.10 37.36 -4.59
C ILE A 671 10.08 36.91 -5.65
N VAL A 672 9.18 36.00 -5.26
CA VAL A 672 8.16 35.43 -6.16
C VAL A 672 7.03 36.42 -6.46
N HIS A 673 6.63 37.23 -5.48
CA HIS A 673 5.65 38.31 -5.62
C HIS A 673 6.37 39.65 -5.45
N ASN A 674 6.86 40.18 -6.56
CA ASN A 674 7.69 41.40 -6.60
C ASN A 674 6.99 42.56 -7.32
N GLY A 675 5.65 42.54 -7.38
CA GLY A 675 4.88 43.63 -7.98
C GLY A 675 4.88 44.90 -7.12
N VAL A 676 4.43 46.01 -7.69
CA VAL A 676 4.30 47.29 -6.98
C VAL A 676 3.18 47.19 -5.93
N ILE A 677 3.53 47.38 -4.67
CA ILE A 677 2.63 47.32 -3.53
C ILE A 677 1.82 48.63 -3.41
N SER A 678 0.53 48.49 -3.11
CA SER A 678 -0.38 49.60 -2.80
C SER A 678 -1.41 49.20 -1.76
N TYR A 679 -1.98 50.18 -1.05
CA TYR A 679 -3.00 49.97 -0.01
C TYR A 679 -4.25 50.80 -0.28
N SER A 680 -5.44 50.23 -0.06
CA SER A 680 -6.69 51.01 -0.08
C SER A 680 -6.76 51.98 1.10
N VAL A 681 -6.40 51.54 2.30
CA VAL A 681 -6.28 52.38 3.49
C VAL A 681 -5.10 51.94 4.37
N GLY A 682 -4.49 52.89 5.09
CA GLY A 682 -3.48 52.57 6.10
C GLY A 682 -2.14 52.07 5.56
N ALA A 683 -1.65 52.64 4.44
CA ALA A 683 -0.31 52.32 3.94
C ALA A 683 0.77 52.54 5.04
N PRO A 684 1.74 51.62 5.18
CA PRO A 684 2.83 51.79 6.14
C PRO A 684 3.82 52.87 5.66
N ASP A 685 4.55 53.46 6.61
CA ASP A 685 5.48 54.58 6.35
C ASP A 685 6.66 54.18 5.43
N ASP A 686 6.99 52.89 5.36
CA ASP A 686 8.08 52.34 4.57
C ASP A 686 7.65 51.85 3.17
N LEU A 687 6.42 52.15 2.71
CA LEU A 687 5.90 51.70 1.42
C LEU A 687 6.80 52.07 0.23
N GLU A 688 7.40 53.28 0.24
CA GLU A 688 8.35 53.69 -0.81
C GLU A 688 9.60 52.81 -0.81
N GLU A 689 10.09 52.41 0.36
CA GLU A 689 11.24 51.51 0.50
C GLU A 689 10.90 50.12 -0.03
N GLN A 690 9.74 49.57 0.37
CA GLN A 690 9.27 48.26 -0.07
C GLN A 690 9.14 48.17 -1.59
N ASN A 691 8.76 49.27 -2.24
CA ASN A 691 8.61 49.33 -3.69
C ASN A 691 9.91 49.54 -4.48
N LYS A 692 11.05 49.83 -3.84
CA LYS A 692 12.32 50.11 -4.55
C LYS A 692 12.82 48.94 -5.39
N THR A 693 12.60 47.72 -4.93
CA THR A 693 13.05 46.48 -5.60
C THR A 693 11.98 45.84 -6.47
N SER A 694 10.80 46.46 -6.59
CA SER A 694 9.68 45.92 -7.36
C SER A 694 10.01 45.78 -8.85
N ASP A 695 9.47 44.74 -9.47
CA ASP A 695 9.54 44.45 -10.90
C ASP A 695 8.21 44.80 -11.54
N LEU A 696 8.21 45.84 -12.39
CA LEU A 696 7.00 46.32 -13.07
C LEU A 696 6.32 45.23 -13.91
N ARG A 697 7.07 44.22 -14.37
CA ARG A 697 6.52 43.07 -15.14
C ARG A 697 5.64 42.17 -14.28
N ASP A 698 5.85 42.14 -12.97
CA ASP A 698 5.06 41.35 -12.01
C ASP A 698 3.73 42.05 -11.66
N GLY A 699 3.54 43.28 -12.12
CA GLY A 699 2.31 44.03 -11.98
C GLY A 699 2.15 44.68 -10.60
N LYS A 700 0.94 44.61 -10.03
CA LYS A 700 0.58 45.25 -8.75
C LYS A 700 0.21 44.22 -7.69
N ILE A 701 0.49 44.57 -6.44
CA ILE A 701 0.02 43.87 -5.24
C ILE A 701 -0.83 44.88 -4.47
N HIS A 702 -2.14 44.69 -4.42
CA HIS A 702 -3.04 45.64 -3.76
C HIS A 702 -3.64 45.06 -2.48
N PHE A 703 -3.32 45.67 -1.34
CA PHE A 703 -3.89 45.31 -0.05
C PHE A 703 -5.08 46.21 0.28
N ASN A 704 -6.16 45.65 0.80
CA ASN A 704 -7.29 46.46 1.25
C ASN A 704 -6.94 47.24 2.54
N PHE A 705 -6.10 46.68 3.40
CA PHE A 705 -5.61 47.28 4.64
C PHE A 705 -4.30 46.60 5.08
N PRO A 706 -3.48 47.24 5.94
CA PRO A 706 -2.26 46.63 6.47
C PRO A 706 -2.55 45.39 7.32
N PHE A 707 -1.70 44.38 7.19
CA PHE A 707 -1.65 43.25 8.12
C PHE A 707 -0.77 43.65 9.31
N GLY A 708 -1.31 43.50 10.53
CA GLY A 708 -0.63 43.85 11.78
C GLY A 708 0.43 42.86 12.21
#